data_AF-A0A1R3GJD1-F1
#
_entry.id   AF-A0A1R3GJD1-F1
#
_cell.length_a   1.000
_cell.length_b   1.000
_cell.length_c   1.000
_cell.angle_alpha   90.00
_cell.angle_beta   90.00
_cell.angle_gamma   90.00
#
_symmetry.space_group_name_H-M   'P 1'
#
loop_
_entity.id
_entity.type
_entity.pdbx_description
1 polymer ?
#
loop_
_entity_poly.entity_id
_entity_poly.type
_entity_poly.pdbx_seq_one_letter_code
_entity_poly.pdbx_strand_id
1 'polypeptide(L)'
;MFPTIQPSFPLKSSLFFLLLSLSLLHFKLSFHSTRNLTLTLTPNQTQTLTQTQSRTNYIIRFTDYKPASDHRSYLQSNLRSDGWEWIERRNPAAKFPTDFGLVWIKDSVKEAKILEIERLEFVKDVNVDLSYNRGLLGAAFENEQKRPGKIFTSMSFSEEKYHHHSSLSNSSINWRRHLLMQRSQVTSLFGADALWKKGYTGAKVKMAIFDTGIRANHPHFRNIKERTNWTNEDTLNDNLGHGTFVAGVIAGEDAECLGFAPDTEIYAFRVFTDAQVSYTSWFLDAFNYAIATNMDVLNLSIGGPDYLDLPFVEKVWEITANNIIMVSAIGNDGPLYGTLNNPADQSDVIGVGGIDYSDHIASFSSRGMSTWEIPHGYGRVKPDVVAYGREIMGSKISTGCKSLSGTSVASPVVAGVVCLLVSIIPENKRKEILNPASMKQALVEGAAKLAGPNMYEQGAGRVDLLESYEILKNYQPQASIFPGVLDYTDCPYSWPFCRQPLYAGAMPVIFNATILNGMGVIGYVQSPPIWHPSDEEGNLLNIHFTYSEVIWPWTGYLALHMQIKEEGAHFSGVIEGNVTVRIYSPPAQGERAARSSTCVLQLKLNVIPTPQRSKRVLWDQFHSIKYPPGYIPRDSLDVRNDILDWHGDHLHTNFHIMFNMLRDAGYYVETLGSPFTCFDANQYGTLLLVDLEDEYFQEEIEKLRDDVINTGLGLAVFAEWYNVDTMVKMRFFDDNTRSWWTPVTGGANIPALNDLLAPFGIAFGDKILNGDFSINGEQSRYASGTDIVRFPRSGYIHSFPFLDSSESGATQNVLLNSGMNKALSPILGLLEIGEGRIAVYGDSNCLDSSHMVTNCYWLLRKILDFTGSNIRDPVLFSESVKQDMPLYEDDNNLPSRRTDVNFSLYSVVTGKDLICRSDSRFEVWGTKGYNLHVRGRNKRLPGYHVIDLGRGLNSTVGTTKSRLPKFTEKNKGDSLGNRYLGLLYRDEMDVPELVASHWLVPAVVAIAGFLLFLSIWRIRQRRRRRRRSGSGRLANL
;
A
#
# COMPACT_ATOMS: atom_id res chain seq x y z
N MET A 1 -68.61 -27.03 7.62
CA MET A 1 -69.18 -26.98 8.99
C MET A 1 -68.36 -27.89 9.89
N PHE A 2 -68.49 -27.78 11.22
CA PHE A 2 -67.58 -28.38 12.21
C PHE A 2 -67.75 -29.89 12.45
N PRO A 3 -66.72 -30.57 13.01
CA PRO A 3 -66.86 -31.75 13.86
C PRO A 3 -66.51 -31.46 15.35
N THR A 4 -66.80 -32.43 16.23
CA THR A 4 -66.74 -32.32 17.72
C THR A 4 -66.25 -33.66 18.34
N ILE A 5 -65.93 -33.83 19.63
CA ILE A 5 -66.10 -33.01 20.85
C ILE A 5 -64.98 -33.29 21.89
N GLN A 6 -64.99 -32.62 23.07
CA GLN A 6 -64.04 -32.77 24.18
C GLN A 6 -64.50 -33.78 25.26
N PRO A 7 -63.64 -34.26 26.20
CA PRO A 7 -63.24 -33.53 27.43
C PRO A 7 -61.71 -33.67 27.72
N SER A 8 -61.09 -33.45 28.89
CA SER A 8 -61.53 -33.28 30.30
C SER A 8 -60.53 -32.46 31.17
N PHE A 9 -60.63 -32.58 32.51
CA PHE A 9 -59.87 -31.94 33.61
C PHE A 9 -59.84 -32.95 34.82
N PRO A 10 -59.10 -32.79 35.98
CA PRO A 10 -59.04 -31.55 36.80
C PRO A 10 -57.88 -31.25 37.82
N LEU A 11 -57.78 -29.95 38.20
CA LEU A 11 -57.55 -29.34 39.55
C LEU A 11 -56.24 -29.46 40.40
N LYS A 12 -55.69 -28.27 40.77
CA LYS A 12 -55.25 -27.78 42.13
C LYS A 12 -54.07 -28.42 42.91
N SER A 13 -53.49 -27.84 43.99
CA SER A 13 -53.09 -26.43 44.31
C SER A 13 -52.38 -26.26 45.70
N SER A 14 -51.18 -25.64 45.74
CA SER A 14 -50.61 -24.75 46.80
C SER A 14 -50.22 -25.24 48.24
N LEU A 15 -49.22 -24.54 48.84
CA LEU A 15 -48.70 -24.53 50.25
C LEU A 15 -48.05 -25.82 50.84
N PHE A 16 -47.27 -25.82 51.94
CA PHE A 16 -46.06 -25.03 52.35
C PHE A 16 -45.39 -25.68 53.61
N PHE A 17 -44.07 -25.47 53.82
CA PHE A 17 -43.28 -25.58 55.09
C PHE A 17 -42.91 -26.94 55.77
N LEU A 18 -41.64 -27.36 55.52
CA LEU A 18 -40.51 -27.50 56.49
C LEU A 18 -40.23 -28.72 57.43
N LEU A 19 -38.92 -28.94 57.66
CA LEU A 19 -38.21 -29.73 58.72
C LEU A 19 -38.32 -31.27 58.61
N LEU A 20 -37.34 -32.10 59.06
CA LEU A 20 -36.06 -31.91 59.78
C LEU A 20 -35.03 -32.97 59.26
N SER A 21 -33.91 -32.58 58.64
CA SER A 21 -32.50 -32.68 59.13
C SER A 21 -31.84 -34.05 59.38
N LEU A 22 -30.56 -34.17 58.93
CA LEU A 22 -29.46 -35.02 59.46
C LEU A 22 -29.62 -36.56 59.36
N SER A 23 -28.61 -37.42 59.14
CA SER A 23 -27.30 -37.44 58.45
C SER A 23 -26.41 -38.51 59.13
N LEU A 24 -25.28 -38.87 58.49
CA LEU A 24 -24.18 -39.72 58.99
C LEU A 24 -24.43 -41.25 58.98
N LEU A 25 -23.42 -42.13 58.92
CA LEU A 25 -22.11 -42.15 58.21
C LEU A 25 -21.45 -43.51 58.50
N HIS A 26 -20.72 -44.15 57.56
CA HIS A 26 -19.63 -45.14 57.80
C HIS A 26 -19.00 -45.60 56.45
N PHE A 27 -17.69 -45.87 56.28
CA PHE A 27 -16.45 -45.41 56.94
C PHE A 27 -15.18 -45.95 56.18
N LYS A 28 -13.98 -45.49 56.61
CA LYS A 28 -12.62 -46.12 56.57
C LYS A 28 -11.84 -45.95 55.25
N LEU A 29 -10.54 -45.57 55.21
CA LEU A 29 -9.42 -45.37 56.18
C LEU A 29 -8.45 -44.30 55.55
N SER A 30 -7.51 -43.57 56.19
CA SER A 30 -7.06 -43.26 57.58
C SER A 30 -6.18 -41.96 57.52
N PHE A 31 -5.32 -41.46 58.45
CA PHE A 31 -4.80 -41.92 59.75
C PHE A 31 -4.49 -40.78 60.78
N HIS A 32 -3.21 -40.41 61.01
CA HIS A 32 -2.70 -39.43 62.01
C HIS A 32 -1.57 -38.56 61.42
N SER A 33 -1.30 -37.29 61.78
CA SER A 33 -1.28 -36.57 63.08
C SER A 33 -0.09 -37.00 63.97
N THR A 34 0.69 -36.16 64.68
CA THR A 34 0.69 -34.70 64.95
C THR A 34 2.08 -34.28 65.50
N ARG A 35 2.51 -33.01 65.35
CA ARG A 35 3.31 -32.28 66.38
C ARG A 35 3.38 -30.76 66.11
N ASN A 36 3.74 -30.00 67.16
CA ASN A 36 3.66 -28.54 67.23
C ASN A 36 4.99 -27.87 66.83
N LEU A 37 4.97 -26.61 66.31
CA LEU A 37 5.46 -25.41 67.03
C LEU A 37 5.52 -24.11 66.18
N THR A 38 5.60 -23.00 66.92
CA THR A 38 5.80 -21.56 66.63
C THR A 38 6.39 -21.06 65.30
N LEU A 39 5.98 -19.83 64.96
CA LEU A 39 6.48 -18.94 63.90
C LEU A 39 8.02 -18.82 63.79
N THR A 40 8.50 -18.89 62.55
CA THR A 40 9.63 -18.09 62.03
C THR A 40 9.25 -17.53 60.65
N LEU A 41 9.82 -16.38 60.27
CA LEU A 41 9.52 -15.68 59.02
C LEU A 41 10.43 -16.13 57.87
N THR A 42 9.85 -16.34 56.68
CA THR A 42 10.57 -16.24 55.40
C THR A 42 9.68 -15.53 54.36
N PRO A 43 10.18 -14.47 53.68
CA PRO A 43 9.51 -13.88 52.53
C PRO A 43 10.00 -14.52 51.22
N ASN A 44 9.08 -14.71 50.27
CA ASN A 44 9.24 -14.58 48.81
C ASN A 44 8.31 -15.53 48.05
N GLN A 45 7.15 -15.00 47.65
CA GLN A 45 6.65 -15.21 46.29
C GLN A 45 6.39 -13.83 45.68
N THR A 46 7.46 -13.21 45.18
CA THR A 46 7.34 -12.15 44.19
C THR A 46 6.54 -12.69 43.01
N GLN A 47 5.41 -12.07 42.70
CA GLN A 47 4.70 -12.32 41.45
C GLN A 47 5.61 -11.89 40.30
N THR A 48 6.33 -12.83 39.71
CA THR A 48 6.94 -12.63 38.39
C THR A 48 5.79 -12.38 37.42
N LEU A 49 5.66 -11.12 36.99
CA LEU A 49 4.90 -10.76 35.80
C LEU A 49 5.58 -11.46 34.62
N THR A 50 5.15 -12.69 34.34
CA THR A 50 5.58 -13.43 33.16
C THR A 50 5.16 -12.64 31.94
N GLN A 51 6.13 -12.12 31.18
CA GLN A 51 5.87 -11.61 29.85
C GLN A 51 5.11 -12.69 29.08
N THR A 52 3.91 -12.35 28.60
CA THR A 52 3.12 -13.22 27.75
C THR A 52 3.90 -13.43 26.45
N GLN A 53 4.52 -14.61 26.30
CA GLN A 53 5.21 -14.98 25.08
C GLN A 53 4.24 -14.87 23.91
N SER A 54 4.64 -14.14 22.86
CA SER A 54 3.79 -13.91 21.70
C SER A 54 3.41 -15.24 21.06
N ARG A 55 2.11 -15.48 20.87
CA ARG A 55 1.60 -16.64 20.14
C ARG A 55 1.35 -16.25 18.69
N THR A 56 2.40 -16.23 17.86
CA THR A 56 2.26 -15.93 16.42
C THR A 56 1.58 -17.07 15.68
N ASN A 57 0.51 -16.73 14.95
CA ASN A 57 -0.30 -17.67 14.18
C ASN A 57 0.15 -17.69 12.71
N TYR A 58 -0.05 -18.81 12.03
CA TYR A 58 0.29 -19.02 10.63
C TYR A 58 -0.89 -19.65 9.88
N ILE A 59 -1.19 -19.08 8.72
CA ILE A 59 -2.17 -19.59 7.76
C ILE A 59 -1.46 -20.60 6.87
N ILE A 60 -1.83 -21.87 6.98
CA ILE A 60 -1.41 -22.91 6.01
C ILE A 60 -2.48 -22.97 4.94
N ARG A 61 -2.13 -22.78 3.67
CA ARG A 61 -3.05 -22.94 2.54
C ARG A 61 -2.83 -24.27 1.86
N PHE A 62 -3.90 -24.87 1.35
CA PHE A 62 -3.95 -26.18 0.74
C PHE A 62 -4.41 -26.11 -0.72
N THR A 63 -4.11 -27.14 -1.50
CA THR A 63 -4.56 -27.23 -2.91
C THR A 63 -6.06 -27.54 -3.07
N ASP A 64 -6.67 -28.12 -2.03
CA ASP A 64 -7.98 -28.77 -2.11
C ASP A 64 -8.95 -28.20 -1.07
N TYR A 65 -10.20 -27.97 -1.48
CA TYR A 65 -11.31 -27.71 -0.56
C TYR A 65 -11.75 -28.99 0.15
N LYS A 66 -11.49 -29.07 1.47
CA LYS A 66 -11.84 -30.21 2.33
C LYS A 66 -12.35 -29.72 3.70
N PRO A 67 -13.07 -30.56 4.46
CA PRO A 67 -13.37 -30.27 5.86
C PRO A 67 -12.10 -29.96 6.66
N ALA A 68 -12.15 -29.00 7.59
CA ALA A 68 -11.00 -28.59 8.39
C ALA A 68 -10.38 -29.75 9.22
N SER A 69 -11.19 -30.74 9.60
CA SER A 69 -10.76 -32.00 10.23
C SER A 69 -9.75 -32.79 9.39
N ASP A 70 -9.87 -32.72 8.08
CA ASP A 70 -9.16 -33.60 7.15
C ASP A 70 -7.77 -33.00 6.86
N HIS A 71 -7.72 -31.69 6.68
CA HIS A 71 -6.47 -30.90 6.67
C HIS A 71 -5.68 -31.06 7.98
N ARG A 72 -6.36 -30.94 9.13
CA ARG A 72 -5.75 -31.21 10.45
C ARG A 72 -5.18 -32.62 10.53
N SER A 73 -5.94 -33.64 10.10
CA SER A 73 -5.52 -35.04 10.12
C SER A 73 -4.35 -35.31 9.18
N TYR A 74 -4.30 -34.64 8.02
CA TYR A 74 -3.17 -34.70 7.09
C TYR A 74 -1.89 -34.13 7.72
N LEU A 75 -1.95 -32.95 8.33
CA LEU A 75 -0.80 -32.38 9.05
C LEU A 75 -0.36 -33.30 10.21
N GLN A 76 -1.30 -33.79 11.02
CA GLN A 76 -1.02 -34.66 12.17
C GLN A 76 -0.46 -36.05 11.81
N SER A 77 -0.63 -36.51 10.57
CA SER A 77 -0.11 -37.80 10.09
C SER A 77 1.21 -37.70 9.33
N ASN A 78 1.59 -36.50 8.85
CA ASN A 78 2.83 -36.28 8.10
C ASN A 78 3.89 -35.48 8.87
N LEU A 79 3.50 -34.69 9.88
CA LEU A 79 4.40 -33.90 10.71
C LEU A 79 4.59 -34.54 12.09
N ARG A 80 5.77 -34.33 12.67
CA ARG A 80 5.97 -34.60 14.11
C ARG A 80 5.13 -33.63 14.95
N SER A 81 4.58 -34.12 16.06
CA SER A 81 3.73 -33.36 16.99
C SER A 81 4.50 -32.37 17.90
N ASP A 82 5.75 -32.08 17.59
CA ASP A 82 6.60 -31.16 18.35
C ASP A 82 6.54 -29.72 17.81
N GLY A 83 6.29 -28.77 18.72
CA GLY A 83 6.46 -27.34 18.45
C GLY A 83 5.39 -26.65 17.60
N TRP A 84 4.25 -27.29 17.30
CA TRP A 84 3.09 -26.64 16.67
C TRP A 84 1.77 -27.09 17.30
N GLU A 85 0.72 -26.26 17.17
CA GLU A 85 -0.64 -26.51 17.67
C GLU A 85 -1.66 -26.08 16.60
N TRP A 86 -2.66 -26.92 16.30
CA TRP A 86 -3.77 -26.56 15.41
C TRP A 86 -4.80 -25.70 16.13
N ILE A 87 -5.16 -24.55 15.55
CA ILE A 87 -6.11 -23.59 16.12
C ILE A 87 -7.50 -23.83 15.54
N GLU A 88 -8.44 -24.23 16.38
CA GLU A 88 -9.82 -24.53 15.95
C GLU A 88 -10.63 -23.26 15.69
N ARG A 89 -11.03 -23.06 14.43
CA ARG A 89 -11.82 -21.91 13.97
C ARG A 89 -13.30 -22.14 14.27
N ARG A 90 -13.86 -21.47 15.28
CA ARG A 90 -15.22 -21.70 15.82
C ARG A 90 -16.24 -20.69 15.30
N ASN A 91 -16.49 -20.67 14.00
CA ASN A 91 -17.35 -19.71 13.32
C ASN A 91 -18.31 -20.41 12.31
N PRO A 92 -19.23 -19.69 11.63
CA PRO A 92 -20.17 -20.30 10.70
C PRO A 92 -19.53 -21.02 9.49
N ALA A 93 -18.33 -20.59 9.05
CA ALA A 93 -17.62 -21.18 7.92
C ALA A 93 -17.12 -22.61 8.20
N ALA A 94 -16.86 -22.97 9.47
CA ALA A 94 -16.39 -24.29 9.88
C ALA A 94 -17.36 -25.46 9.57
N LYS A 95 -18.57 -25.17 9.06
CA LYS A 95 -19.54 -26.16 8.54
C LYS A 95 -19.32 -26.54 7.08
N PHE A 96 -18.45 -25.82 6.38
CA PHE A 96 -18.21 -25.95 4.94
C PHE A 96 -16.76 -26.40 4.66
N PRO A 97 -16.48 -26.95 3.46
CA PRO A 97 -15.11 -27.18 3.02
C PRO A 97 -14.31 -25.87 3.02
N THR A 98 -13.00 -25.98 3.30
CA THR A 98 -12.06 -24.85 3.37
C THR A 98 -10.76 -25.23 2.67
N ASP A 99 -10.06 -24.22 2.18
CA ASP A 99 -8.75 -24.28 1.53
C ASP A 99 -7.59 -23.93 2.48
N PHE A 100 -7.88 -23.43 3.69
CA PHE A 100 -6.85 -23.05 4.67
C PHE A 100 -7.05 -23.65 6.07
N GLY A 101 -5.95 -23.74 6.81
CA GLY A 101 -5.87 -24.08 8.24
C GLY A 101 -5.10 -23.00 9.00
N LEU A 102 -5.29 -22.95 10.32
CA LEU A 102 -4.58 -22.01 11.20
C LEU A 102 -3.79 -22.78 12.24
N VAL A 103 -2.50 -22.48 12.39
CA VAL A 103 -1.62 -23.12 13.38
C VAL A 103 -0.86 -22.08 14.19
N TRP A 104 -0.61 -22.38 15.47
CA TRP A 104 0.46 -21.75 16.23
C TRP A 104 1.74 -22.56 16.01
N ILE A 105 2.87 -21.89 15.79
CA ILE A 105 4.20 -22.51 15.74
C ILE A 105 5.07 -21.86 16.81
N LYS A 106 5.79 -22.67 17.59
CA LYS A 106 6.68 -22.20 18.65
C LYS A 106 7.94 -21.58 18.04
N ASP A 107 8.24 -20.34 18.38
CA ASP A 107 9.35 -19.54 17.83
C ASP A 107 10.68 -20.31 17.75
N SER A 108 11.02 -21.07 18.80
CA SER A 108 12.27 -21.85 18.89
C SER A 108 12.44 -22.95 17.83
N VAL A 109 11.43 -23.22 16.99
CA VAL A 109 11.49 -24.17 15.86
C VAL A 109 10.83 -23.61 14.59
N LYS A 110 10.49 -22.30 14.55
CA LYS A 110 9.69 -21.66 13.49
C LYS A 110 10.13 -22.05 12.08
N GLU A 111 11.35 -21.69 11.72
CA GLU A 111 11.89 -21.85 10.35
C GLU A 111 11.92 -23.32 9.92
N ALA A 112 12.44 -24.19 10.78
CA ALA A 112 12.52 -25.62 10.51
C ALA A 112 11.14 -26.27 10.33
N LYS A 113 10.13 -25.83 11.10
CA LYS A 113 8.77 -26.37 11.03
C LYS A 113 7.99 -25.83 9.83
N ILE A 114 8.15 -24.56 9.46
CA ILE A 114 7.61 -24.00 8.20
C ILE A 114 8.15 -24.79 7.00
N LEU A 115 9.48 -24.98 6.93
CA LEU A 115 10.13 -25.78 5.88
C LEU A 115 9.76 -27.28 5.92
N GLU A 116 9.22 -27.81 7.02
CA GLU A 116 8.64 -29.17 7.11
C GLU A 116 7.23 -29.18 6.48
N ILE A 117 6.42 -28.15 6.76
CA ILE A 117 5.04 -27.99 6.27
C ILE A 117 5.00 -27.71 4.76
N GLU A 118 5.84 -26.81 4.26
CA GLU A 118 5.89 -26.41 2.83
C GLU A 118 6.35 -27.53 1.88
N ARG A 119 6.89 -28.63 2.42
CA ARG A 119 7.30 -29.82 1.65
C ARG A 119 6.18 -30.85 1.48
N LEU A 120 5.01 -30.63 2.11
CA LEU A 120 3.87 -31.53 2.03
C LEU A 120 3.11 -31.34 0.71
N GLU A 121 2.80 -32.43 0.01
CA GLU A 121 2.25 -32.41 -1.37
C GLU A 121 0.94 -31.61 -1.53
N PHE A 122 0.08 -31.56 -0.50
CA PHE A 122 -1.18 -30.81 -0.55
C PHE A 122 -1.11 -29.42 0.11
N VAL A 123 0.03 -29.03 0.67
CA VAL A 123 0.26 -27.65 1.11
C VAL A 123 0.67 -26.81 -0.08
N LYS A 124 0.07 -25.63 -0.20
CA LYS A 124 0.39 -24.62 -1.22
C LYS A 124 1.50 -23.69 -0.74
N ASP A 125 1.34 -23.16 0.48
CA ASP A 125 2.23 -22.21 1.14
C ASP A 125 1.87 -22.07 2.64
N VAL A 126 2.74 -21.39 3.39
CA VAL A 126 2.52 -21.00 4.78
C VAL A 126 2.80 -19.50 4.94
N ASN A 127 1.79 -18.76 5.41
CA ASN A 127 1.85 -17.31 5.59
C ASN A 127 1.61 -16.94 7.07
N VAL A 128 1.96 -15.72 7.48
CA VAL A 128 1.59 -15.19 8.81
C VAL A 128 0.11 -14.79 8.81
N ASP A 129 -0.59 -15.00 9.92
CA ASP A 129 -1.95 -14.47 10.13
C ASP A 129 -1.86 -13.01 10.55
N LEU A 130 -1.76 -12.11 9.57
CA LEU A 130 -1.57 -10.67 9.78
C LEU A 130 -2.80 -10.06 10.46
N SER A 131 -2.58 -9.00 11.25
CA SER A 131 -3.67 -8.11 11.69
C SER A 131 -3.78 -6.85 10.86
N TYR A 132 -4.97 -6.25 10.88
CA TYR A 132 -5.29 -4.98 10.23
C TYR A 132 -5.93 -4.04 11.23
N ASN A 133 -5.38 -2.84 11.41
CA ASN A 133 -5.90 -1.80 12.29
C ASN A 133 -6.60 -0.71 11.47
N ARG A 134 -7.85 -0.37 11.81
CA ARG A 134 -8.60 0.66 11.07
C ARG A 134 -8.30 2.07 11.56
N GLY A 135 -7.54 2.84 10.78
CA GLY A 135 -7.34 4.28 10.96
C GLY A 135 -8.60 5.10 10.63
N LEU A 136 -9.54 5.19 11.57
CA LEU A 136 -10.74 6.02 11.42
C LEU A 136 -10.45 7.44 11.97
N LEU A 137 -10.71 8.48 11.17
CA LEU A 137 -10.61 9.89 11.59
C LEU A 137 -11.70 10.27 12.61
N GLY A 138 -11.56 9.76 13.84
CA GLY A 138 -12.39 10.05 15.00
C GLY A 138 -11.51 10.22 16.24
N ALA A 139 -11.81 11.21 17.08
CA ALA A 139 -10.95 11.54 18.21
C ALA A 139 -10.93 10.41 19.27
N ALA A 140 -9.74 9.89 19.56
CA ALA A 140 -9.51 9.03 20.72
C ALA A 140 -9.71 9.83 22.03
N PHE A 141 -10.44 9.26 22.98
CA PHE A 141 -10.68 9.85 24.30
C PHE A 141 -10.18 8.91 25.41
N GLU A 142 -9.26 9.41 26.24
CA GLU A 142 -9.06 8.90 27.61
C GLU A 142 -9.58 9.94 28.61
N ASN A 143 -10.29 9.49 29.64
CA ASN A 143 -10.60 10.26 30.86
C ASN A 143 -11.18 11.68 30.63
N GLU A 144 -12.07 11.82 29.65
CA GLU A 144 -12.94 12.99 29.40
C GLU A 144 -12.27 14.37 29.22
N GLN A 145 -10.93 14.46 29.10
CA GLN A 145 -10.23 15.74 28.97
C GLN A 145 -9.29 15.82 27.76
N LYS A 146 -9.54 16.83 26.91
CA LYS A 146 -8.83 17.06 25.65
C LYS A 146 -7.48 17.75 25.88
N ARG A 147 -6.37 17.16 25.42
CA ARG A 147 -5.05 17.81 25.43
C ARG A 147 -5.02 19.03 24.48
N PRO A 148 -4.46 20.19 24.89
CA PRO A 148 -4.24 21.33 23.99
C PRO A 148 -2.79 21.39 23.48
N GLY A 149 -2.57 21.39 22.16
CA GLY A 149 -1.23 21.60 21.61
C GLY A 149 -1.08 21.50 20.08
N LYS A 150 -0.89 22.66 19.43
CA LYS A 150 -0.18 22.94 18.15
C LYS A 150 -0.32 21.98 16.95
N ILE A 151 -0.83 22.52 15.85
CA ILE A 151 -0.57 22.19 14.43
C ILE A 151 -0.29 20.69 14.15
N PHE A 152 -1.37 19.96 13.91
CA PHE A 152 -1.39 18.65 13.27
C PHE A 152 -2.40 18.68 12.12
N THR A 153 -2.28 17.74 11.17
CA THR A 153 -3.36 17.32 10.26
C THR A 153 -4.47 16.59 11.04
N SER A 154 -5.14 17.32 11.93
CA SER A 154 -6.20 16.81 12.81
C SER A 154 -7.41 17.74 12.81
N MET A 155 -8.54 17.29 12.27
CA MET A 155 -9.76 18.11 12.23
C MET A 155 -10.40 18.31 13.60
N SER A 156 -11.10 19.44 13.76
CA SER A 156 -11.66 19.88 15.04
C SER A 156 -12.96 19.19 15.42
N PHE A 157 -12.91 18.30 16.41
CA PHE A 157 -14.07 17.98 17.23
C PHE A 157 -14.38 19.14 18.20
N SER A 158 -15.47 19.86 17.96
CA SER A 158 -16.05 20.87 18.86
C SER A 158 -17.54 21.08 18.60
N GLU A 159 -18.36 21.03 19.66
CA GLU A 159 -19.72 21.58 19.61
C GLU A 159 -19.67 23.11 19.55
N GLU A 160 -19.71 23.71 18.36
CA GLU A 160 -19.89 25.16 18.25
C GLU A 160 -21.34 25.57 18.57
N LYS A 161 -21.62 25.82 19.85
CA LYS A 161 -22.81 26.56 20.28
C LYS A 161 -22.70 28.03 19.85
N TYR A 162 -23.06 28.32 18.61
CA TYR A 162 -23.13 29.66 18.03
C TYR A 162 -24.13 30.57 18.78
N HIS A 163 -23.67 31.20 19.85
CA HIS A 163 -24.38 32.30 20.51
C HIS A 163 -24.15 33.64 19.79
N HIS A 164 -24.67 33.78 18.57
CA HIS A 164 -24.82 35.08 17.94
C HIS A 164 -26.18 35.69 18.28
N HIS A 165 -26.18 36.70 19.17
CA HIS A 165 -27.34 37.59 19.34
C HIS A 165 -27.55 38.41 18.07
N SER A 166 -28.48 37.98 17.22
CA SER A 166 -29.09 38.82 16.18
C SER A 166 -30.60 38.60 16.20
N SER A 167 -31.37 39.68 16.31
CA SER A 167 -32.83 39.64 16.42
C SER A 167 -33.47 39.43 15.05
N LEU A 168 -33.55 38.18 14.60
CA LEU A 168 -34.22 37.77 13.37
C LEU A 168 -35.37 36.81 13.68
N SER A 169 -36.47 36.95 12.94
CA SER A 169 -37.73 36.28 13.24
C SER A 169 -37.70 34.76 12.98
N ASN A 170 -38.46 34.01 13.79
CA ASN A 170 -38.59 32.55 13.71
C ASN A 170 -38.99 32.02 12.31
N SER A 171 -39.60 32.85 11.46
CA SER A 171 -39.90 32.50 10.08
C SER A 171 -38.63 32.22 9.26
N SER A 172 -37.57 33.03 9.39
CA SER A 172 -36.35 32.84 8.60
C SER A 172 -35.56 31.58 8.97
N ILE A 173 -35.66 31.15 10.24
CA ILE A 173 -35.05 29.91 10.75
C ILE A 173 -35.75 28.67 10.17
N ASN A 174 -37.07 28.67 10.10
CA ASN A 174 -37.81 27.58 9.43
C ASN A 174 -37.53 27.53 7.92
N TRP A 175 -37.47 28.68 7.24
CA TRP A 175 -37.09 28.72 5.82
C TRP A 175 -35.65 28.22 5.58
N ARG A 176 -34.68 28.58 6.43
CA ARG A 176 -33.32 28.01 6.36
C ARG A 176 -33.27 26.51 6.64
N ARG A 177 -34.06 25.99 7.58
CA ARG A 177 -34.17 24.54 7.81
C ARG A 177 -34.82 23.82 6.62
N HIS A 178 -35.84 24.40 6.00
CA HIS A 178 -36.40 23.87 4.75
C HIS A 178 -35.36 23.86 3.62
N LEU A 179 -34.64 24.97 3.37
CA LEU A 179 -33.59 24.99 2.34
C LEU A 179 -32.41 24.03 2.64
N LEU A 180 -32.09 23.78 3.91
CA LEU A 180 -31.06 22.81 4.28
C LEU A 180 -31.53 21.35 4.10
N MET A 181 -32.81 21.06 4.37
CA MET A 181 -33.46 19.81 3.94
C MET A 181 -33.65 19.74 2.41
N GLN A 182 -33.47 20.85 1.70
CA GLN A 182 -33.50 20.96 0.25
C GLN A 182 -32.10 20.87 -0.40
N ARG A 183 -31.04 20.62 0.38
CA ARG A 183 -29.89 19.86 -0.14
C ARG A 183 -30.40 18.44 -0.41
N SER A 184 -30.74 18.18 -1.67
CA SER A 184 -31.25 16.91 -2.16
C SER A 184 -30.44 15.73 -1.62
N GLN A 185 -31.14 14.70 -1.14
CA GLN A 185 -30.49 13.48 -0.67
C GLN A 185 -29.60 12.90 -1.77
N VAL A 186 -28.53 12.21 -1.36
CA VAL A 186 -27.54 11.63 -2.29
C VAL A 186 -28.22 10.72 -3.31
N THR A 187 -29.17 9.89 -2.87
CA THR A 187 -30.05 9.08 -3.73
C THR A 187 -30.81 9.87 -4.80
N SER A 188 -31.30 11.06 -4.49
CA SER A 188 -31.95 11.96 -5.45
C SER A 188 -30.97 12.61 -6.43
N LEU A 189 -29.72 12.88 -6.01
CA LEU A 189 -28.68 13.42 -6.91
C LEU A 189 -28.28 12.42 -8.01
N PHE A 190 -28.35 11.12 -7.74
CA PHE A 190 -28.20 10.07 -8.75
C PHE A 190 -29.53 9.68 -9.43
N GLY A 191 -30.65 10.32 -9.11
CA GLY A 191 -31.96 10.02 -9.70
C GLY A 191 -32.54 8.64 -9.34
N ALA A 192 -32.18 8.06 -8.20
CA ALA A 192 -32.61 6.72 -7.79
C ALA A 192 -34.14 6.57 -7.70
N ASP A 193 -34.86 7.66 -7.44
CA ASP A 193 -36.31 7.70 -7.44
C ASP A 193 -36.94 7.39 -8.80
N ALA A 194 -36.23 7.59 -9.92
CA ALA A 194 -36.66 7.17 -11.25
C ALA A 194 -36.68 5.64 -11.41
N LEU A 195 -35.82 4.91 -10.68
CA LEU A 195 -35.80 3.45 -10.64
C LEU A 195 -36.77 2.90 -9.58
N TRP A 196 -36.89 3.55 -8.43
CA TRP A 196 -37.92 3.21 -7.42
C TRP A 196 -39.34 3.33 -8.01
N LYS A 197 -39.62 4.36 -8.83
CA LYS A 197 -40.89 4.52 -9.56
C LYS A 197 -41.15 3.41 -10.59
N LYS A 198 -40.12 2.69 -11.05
CA LYS A 198 -40.25 1.49 -11.91
C LYS A 198 -40.40 0.19 -11.11
N GLY A 199 -40.34 0.25 -9.77
CA GLY A 199 -40.44 -0.92 -8.89
C GLY A 199 -39.11 -1.61 -8.59
N TYR A 200 -37.97 -1.02 -8.97
CA TYR A 200 -36.64 -1.51 -8.61
C TYR A 200 -36.19 -0.86 -7.31
N THR A 201 -35.88 -1.65 -6.29
CA THR A 201 -35.59 -1.17 -4.93
C THR A 201 -34.49 -1.95 -4.21
N GLY A 202 -33.72 -2.78 -4.92
CA GLY A 202 -32.76 -3.72 -4.32
C GLY A 202 -33.35 -5.09 -3.96
N ALA A 203 -34.63 -5.32 -4.24
CA ALA A 203 -35.35 -6.53 -3.82
C ALA A 203 -34.69 -7.84 -4.30
N LYS A 204 -34.62 -8.82 -3.38
CA LYS A 204 -33.95 -10.12 -3.56
C LYS A 204 -32.45 -10.03 -3.92
N VAL A 205 -31.77 -8.92 -3.68
CA VAL A 205 -30.31 -8.84 -3.83
C VAL A 205 -29.67 -9.12 -2.48
N LYS A 206 -28.72 -10.05 -2.43
CA LYS A 206 -27.96 -10.38 -1.21
C LYS A 206 -26.72 -9.51 -1.11
N MET A 207 -26.67 -8.68 -0.08
CA MET A 207 -25.57 -7.74 0.15
C MET A 207 -24.81 -8.08 1.42
N ALA A 208 -23.54 -8.45 1.26
CA ALA A 208 -22.63 -8.69 2.38
C ALA A 208 -21.87 -7.41 2.75
N ILE A 209 -22.00 -6.99 4.02
CA ILE A 209 -21.35 -5.80 4.57
C ILE A 209 -20.30 -6.24 5.58
N PHE A 210 -19.03 -6.10 5.22
CA PHE A 210 -17.87 -6.44 6.04
C PHE A 210 -17.37 -5.17 6.74
N ASP A 211 -17.70 -5.00 8.01
CA ASP A 211 -17.37 -3.79 8.78
C ASP A 211 -17.40 -4.09 10.30
N THR A 212 -17.72 -3.11 11.14
CA THR A 212 -17.90 -3.25 12.61
C THR A 212 -19.19 -3.96 13.01
N GLY A 213 -19.97 -4.46 12.04
CA GLY A 213 -21.27 -5.14 12.21
C GLY A 213 -22.45 -4.22 11.92
N ILE A 214 -23.63 -4.56 12.47
CA ILE A 214 -24.83 -3.70 12.40
C ILE A 214 -25.60 -3.80 13.73
N ARG A 215 -26.27 -2.72 14.16
CA ARG A 215 -27.18 -2.78 15.31
C ARG A 215 -28.46 -3.55 14.97
N ALA A 216 -28.83 -4.53 15.80
CA ALA A 216 -29.97 -5.44 15.59
C ALA A 216 -31.31 -4.74 15.33
N ASN A 217 -31.72 -3.88 16.28
CA ASN A 217 -33.05 -3.27 16.31
C ASN A 217 -32.93 -1.78 15.97
N HIS A 218 -32.40 -1.48 14.79
CA HIS A 218 -32.26 -0.12 14.29
C HIS A 218 -33.41 0.20 13.31
N PRO A 219 -34.17 1.29 13.51
CA PRO A 219 -35.45 1.51 12.83
C PRO A 219 -35.35 1.82 11.33
N HIS A 220 -34.13 2.00 10.79
CA HIS A 220 -33.91 2.29 9.37
C HIS A 220 -33.82 1.03 8.49
N PHE A 221 -33.90 -0.19 9.04
CA PHE A 221 -33.66 -1.44 8.30
C PHE A 221 -34.79 -2.47 8.44
N ARG A 222 -35.60 -2.63 7.40
CA ARG A 222 -36.59 -3.73 7.30
C ARG A 222 -36.04 -5.13 7.05
N ASN A 223 -34.90 -5.28 6.35
CA ASN A 223 -34.51 -6.54 5.71
C ASN A 223 -33.11 -7.07 6.10
N ILE A 224 -32.76 -6.99 7.38
CA ILE A 224 -31.59 -7.70 7.93
C ILE A 224 -31.90 -9.20 7.96
N LYS A 225 -31.22 -9.99 7.12
CA LYS A 225 -31.33 -11.46 7.14
C LYS A 225 -30.43 -12.09 8.18
N GLU A 226 -29.20 -11.59 8.26
CA GLU A 226 -28.15 -12.25 9.02
C GLU A 226 -27.18 -11.26 9.64
N ARG A 227 -26.66 -11.62 10.81
CA ARG A 227 -25.65 -10.88 11.56
C ARG A 227 -24.68 -11.91 12.13
N THR A 228 -23.47 -11.95 11.60
CA THR A 228 -22.40 -12.85 12.04
C THR A 228 -21.22 -12.05 12.58
N ASN A 229 -20.43 -12.71 13.43
CA ASN A 229 -19.17 -12.18 13.90
C ASN A 229 -18.07 -13.20 13.64
N TRP A 230 -16.94 -12.69 13.15
CA TRP A 230 -15.75 -13.45 12.78
C TRP A 230 -14.59 -13.14 13.72
N THR A 231 -14.72 -12.11 14.55
CA THR A 231 -13.77 -11.71 15.59
C THR A 231 -13.79 -12.65 16.80
N ASN A 232 -12.86 -12.42 17.74
CA ASN A 232 -12.76 -13.12 19.02
C ASN A 232 -13.67 -12.56 20.14
N GLU A 233 -14.46 -11.50 19.89
CA GLU A 233 -15.36 -10.89 20.89
C GLU A 233 -16.75 -11.52 20.86
N ASP A 234 -17.45 -11.60 22.01
CA ASP A 234 -18.81 -12.18 22.07
C ASP A 234 -19.90 -11.11 21.80
N THR A 235 -19.91 -10.56 20.58
CA THR A 235 -20.92 -9.58 20.15
C THR A 235 -21.26 -9.65 18.66
N LEU A 236 -22.54 -9.47 18.34
CA LEU A 236 -23.04 -9.23 16.98
C LEU A 236 -23.38 -7.75 16.74
N ASN A 237 -23.38 -6.92 17.79
CA ASN A 237 -23.70 -5.51 17.70
C ASN A 237 -22.52 -4.71 17.17
N ASP A 238 -22.83 -3.74 16.31
CA ASP A 238 -21.94 -2.63 16.02
C ASP A 238 -21.97 -1.66 17.20
N ASN A 239 -20.86 -1.56 17.93
CA ASN A 239 -20.70 -0.62 19.04
C ASN A 239 -19.92 0.66 18.62
N LEU A 240 -19.28 0.64 17.44
CA LEU A 240 -18.50 1.77 16.87
C LEU A 240 -19.36 2.68 15.98
N GLY A 241 -20.39 2.12 15.35
CA GLY A 241 -21.35 2.86 14.53
C GLY A 241 -20.89 3.13 13.10
N HIS A 242 -19.86 2.45 12.58
CA HIS A 242 -19.44 2.58 11.18
C HIS A 242 -20.24 1.64 10.28
N GLY A 243 -20.27 0.34 10.56
CA GLY A 243 -21.04 -0.63 9.77
C GLY A 243 -22.55 -0.34 9.74
N THR A 244 -23.12 0.19 10.83
CA THR A 244 -24.50 0.70 10.86
C THR A 244 -24.71 1.89 9.91
N PHE A 245 -23.72 2.77 9.76
CA PHE A 245 -23.81 3.89 8.82
C PHE A 245 -23.65 3.42 7.36
N VAL A 246 -22.71 2.52 7.10
CA VAL A 246 -22.49 1.88 5.78
C VAL A 246 -23.76 1.20 5.29
N ALA A 247 -24.40 0.39 6.15
CA ALA A 247 -25.71 -0.21 5.86
C ALA A 247 -26.81 0.85 5.65
N GLY A 248 -26.76 1.97 6.36
CA GLY A 248 -27.66 3.13 6.17
C GLY A 248 -27.61 3.70 4.76
N VAL A 249 -26.41 3.97 4.25
CA VAL A 249 -26.21 4.51 2.89
C VAL A 249 -26.67 3.50 1.81
N ILE A 250 -26.48 2.20 2.04
CA ILE A 250 -26.91 1.15 1.10
C ILE A 250 -28.44 0.98 1.11
N ALA A 251 -29.05 0.78 2.27
CA ALA A 251 -30.42 0.26 2.40
C ALA A 251 -31.24 0.86 3.58
N GLY A 252 -30.89 2.06 4.05
CA GLY A 252 -31.67 2.78 5.06
C GLY A 252 -33.02 3.29 4.52
N GLU A 253 -34.07 3.26 5.34
CA GLU A 253 -35.43 3.69 4.98
C GLU A 253 -35.83 5.09 5.48
N ASP A 254 -34.99 5.77 6.26
CA ASP A 254 -35.35 7.04 6.91
C ASP A 254 -35.34 8.22 5.95
N ALA A 255 -36.37 9.07 6.02
CA ALA A 255 -36.55 10.21 5.13
C ALA A 255 -35.48 11.32 5.28
N GLU A 256 -34.65 11.32 6.34
CA GLU A 256 -33.47 12.19 6.45
C GLU A 256 -32.22 11.58 5.80
N CYS A 257 -32.03 10.25 5.86
CA CYS A 257 -30.88 9.54 5.27
C CYS A 257 -31.30 8.25 4.55
N LEU A 258 -32.02 8.42 3.44
CA LEU A 258 -32.57 7.34 2.62
C LEU A 258 -31.47 6.68 1.79
N GLY A 259 -31.34 5.36 1.89
CA GLY A 259 -30.40 4.54 1.12
C GLY A 259 -30.91 4.18 -0.28
N PHE A 260 -30.01 3.71 -1.14
CA PHE A 260 -30.30 3.44 -2.56
C PHE A 260 -31.21 2.22 -2.79
N ALA A 261 -31.06 1.18 -1.98
CA ALA A 261 -31.58 -0.16 -2.23
C ALA A 261 -32.30 -0.73 -0.98
N PRO A 262 -33.39 -0.10 -0.49
CA PRO A 262 -34.01 -0.43 0.80
C PRO A 262 -34.68 -1.81 0.90
N ASP A 263 -34.92 -2.53 -0.22
CA ASP A 263 -35.37 -3.93 -0.19
C ASP A 263 -34.24 -4.97 -0.23
N THR A 264 -32.98 -4.55 -0.30
CA THR A 264 -31.83 -5.44 -0.31
C THR A 264 -31.72 -6.27 0.98
N GLU A 265 -31.32 -7.53 0.81
CA GLU A 265 -31.16 -8.50 1.88
C GLU A 265 -29.80 -8.28 2.56
N ILE A 266 -29.81 -7.71 3.77
CA ILE A 266 -28.57 -7.31 4.46
C ILE A 266 -27.99 -8.51 5.23
N TYR A 267 -26.76 -8.87 4.88
CA TYR A 267 -25.91 -9.84 5.57
C TYR A 267 -24.74 -9.08 6.21
N ALA A 268 -24.83 -8.79 7.51
CA ALA A 268 -23.82 -7.98 8.22
C ALA A 268 -22.76 -8.89 8.85
N PHE A 269 -21.54 -8.85 8.33
CA PHE A 269 -20.41 -9.65 8.78
C PHE A 269 -19.47 -8.74 9.60
N ARG A 270 -19.50 -8.88 10.93
CA ARG A 270 -18.56 -8.17 11.82
C ARG A 270 -17.19 -8.84 11.71
N VAL A 271 -16.24 -8.11 11.14
CA VAL A 271 -14.83 -8.53 10.98
C VAL A 271 -13.86 -7.65 11.77
N PHE A 272 -14.29 -6.49 12.27
CA PHE A 272 -13.49 -5.66 13.18
C PHE A 272 -13.98 -5.76 14.62
N THR A 273 -13.02 -5.84 15.54
CA THR A 273 -13.23 -5.70 16.99
C THR A 273 -13.63 -4.27 17.38
N ASP A 274 -14.07 -4.06 18.62
CA ASP A 274 -14.31 -2.69 19.12
C ASP A 274 -13.00 -1.91 19.31
N ALA A 275 -11.86 -2.61 19.40
CA ALA A 275 -10.51 -2.05 19.28
C ALA A 275 -10.08 -1.73 17.84
N GLN A 276 -10.96 -1.92 16.84
CA GLN A 276 -10.71 -1.71 15.41
C GLN A 276 -9.61 -2.59 14.78
N VAL A 277 -9.33 -3.74 15.39
CA VAL A 277 -8.44 -4.80 14.88
C VAL A 277 -9.25 -5.85 14.11
N SER A 278 -8.74 -6.30 12.96
CA SER A 278 -9.14 -7.50 12.22
C SER A 278 -7.93 -8.42 11.98
N TYR A 279 -8.13 -9.64 11.47
CA TYR A 279 -7.09 -10.58 11.05
C TYR A 279 -7.38 -11.14 9.65
N THR A 280 -6.33 -11.47 8.89
CA THR A 280 -6.43 -12.13 7.58
C THR A 280 -7.33 -13.37 7.65
N SER A 281 -7.11 -14.27 8.62
CA SER A 281 -7.90 -15.48 8.78
C SER A 281 -9.41 -15.24 9.00
N TRP A 282 -9.79 -14.10 9.57
CA TRP A 282 -11.21 -13.73 9.76
C TRP A 282 -11.86 -13.32 8.45
N PHE A 283 -11.12 -12.59 7.59
CA PHE A 283 -11.57 -12.30 6.23
C PHE A 283 -11.70 -13.59 5.40
N LEU A 284 -10.69 -14.48 5.42
CA LEU A 284 -10.73 -15.74 4.66
C LEU A 284 -11.96 -16.59 5.00
N ASP A 285 -12.35 -16.68 6.27
CA ASP A 285 -13.55 -17.42 6.69
C ASP A 285 -14.85 -16.72 6.30
N ALA A 286 -14.94 -15.40 6.51
CA ALA A 286 -16.12 -14.62 6.12
C ALA A 286 -16.32 -14.63 4.59
N PHE A 287 -15.24 -14.67 3.81
CA PHE A 287 -15.23 -14.82 2.36
C PHE A 287 -15.63 -16.24 1.91
N ASN A 288 -15.06 -17.29 2.50
CA ASN A 288 -15.49 -18.68 2.25
C ASN A 288 -16.99 -18.85 2.57
N TYR A 289 -17.51 -18.18 3.59
CA TYR A 289 -18.93 -18.17 3.92
C TYR A 289 -19.79 -17.34 2.94
N ALA A 290 -19.32 -16.20 2.43
CA ALA A 290 -19.99 -15.43 1.39
C ALA A 290 -20.15 -16.22 0.08
N ILE A 291 -19.13 -17.01 -0.28
CA ILE A 291 -19.18 -17.95 -1.40
C ILE A 291 -20.20 -19.07 -1.12
N ALA A 292 -20.10 -19.74 0.03
CA ALA A 292 -20.98 -20.86 0.39
C ALA A 292 -22.46 -20.47 0.53
N THR A 293 -22.76 -19.22 0.90
CA THR A 293 -24.13 -18.67 0.99
C THR A 293 -24.63 -18.06 -0.32
N ASN A 294 -23.78 -18.00 -1.36
CA ASN A 294 -24.02 -17.33 -2.64
C ASN A 294 -24.57 -15.91 -2.43
N MET A 295 -23.73 -15.00 -1.96
CA MET A 295 -23.99 -13.55 -2.01
C MET A 295 -24.01 -13.03 -3.46
N ASP A 296 -24.63 -11.87 -3.71
CA ASP A 296 -24.59 -11.20 -5.01
C ASP A 296 -23.55 -10.07 -5.03
N VAL A 297 -23.50 -9.27 -3.95
CA VAL A 297 -22.68 -8.06 -3.83
C VAL A 297 -21.99 -8.01 -2.46
N LEU A 298 -20.79 -7.43 -2.40
CA LEU A 298 -19.95 -7.31 -1.20
C LEU A 298 -19.33 -5.90 -1.13
N ASN A 299 -19.44 -5.21 0.01
CA ASN A 299 -18.79 -3.90 0.25
C ASN A 299 -17.69 -4.00 1.31
N LEU A 300 -16.49 -3.55 0.94
CA LEU A 300 -15.35 -3.31 1.81
C LEU A 300 -15.13 -1.81 2.01
N SER A 301 -15.68 -1.22 3.08
CA SER A 301 -15.45 0.19 3.44
C SER A 301 -14.10 0.40 4.12
N ILE A 302 -13.07 -0.30 3.66
CA ILE A 302 -11.75 -0.47 4.28
C ILE A 302 -10.67 -0.61 3.21
N GLY A 303 -9.42 -0.45 3.63
CA GLY A 303 -8.25 -0.91 2.92
C GLY A 303 -6.97 -0.67 3.71
N GLY A 304 -5.85 -1.15 3.20
CA GLY A 304 -4.49 -0.86 3.66
C GLY A 304 -3.50 -0.96 2.49
N PRO A 305 -2.20 -0.69 2.67
CA PRO A 305 -1.23 -0.65 1.57
C PRO A 305 -0.88 -2.03 0.99
N ASP A 306 -1.21 -3.09 1.73
CA ASP A 306 -0.53 -4.37 1.60
C ASP A 306 -1.21 -5.29 0.57
N TYR A 307 -0.52 -5.49 -0.55
CA TYR A 307 -0.84 -6.50 -1.55
C TYR A 307 0.05 -7.75 -1.48
N LEU A 308 0.92 -7.86 -0.46
CA LEU A 308 1.75 -9.03 -0.18
C LEU A 308 1.03 -10.08 0.67
N ASP A 309 -0.13 -9.76 1.27
CA ASP A 309 -1.05 -10.76 1.83
C ASP A 309 -1.65 -11.61 0.69
N LEU A 310 -0.84 -12.51 0.14
CA LEU A 310 -1.23 -13.48 -0.89
C LEU A 310 -2.42 -14.36 -0.46
N PRO A 311 -2.58 -14.76 0.83
CA PRO A 311 -3.85 -15.31 1.34
C PRO A 311 -5.07 -14.43 1.05
N PHE A 312 -5.05 -13.15 1.43
CA PHE A 312 -6.16 -12.21 1.21
C PHE A 312 -6.38 -11.92 -0.28
N VAL A 313 -5.32 -11.58 -1.02
CA VAL A 313 -5.36 -11.25 -2.45
C VAL A 313 -5.94 -12.38 -3.30
N GLU A 314 -5.43 -13.61 -3.19
CA GLU A 314 -5.98 -14.71 -3.99
C GLU A 314 -7.41 -15.08 -3.56
N LYS A 315 -7.80 -14.81 -2.32
CA LYS A 315 -9.20 -14.98 -1.87
C LYS A 315 -10.12 -13.93 -2.51
N VAL A 316 -9.66 -12.69 -2.72
CA VAL A 316 -10.41 -11.66 -3.47
C VAL A 316 -10.64 -12.10 -4.92
N TRP A 317 -9.63 -12.68 -5.58
CA TRP A 317 -9.78 -13.27 -6.92
C TRP A 317 -10.78 -14.45 -6.92
N GLU A 318 -10.80 -15.25 -5.87
CA GLU A 318 -11.74 -16.38 -5.77
C GLU A 318 -13.20 -15.95 -5.49
N ILE A 319 -13.43 -14.95 -4.64
CA ILE A 319 -14.75 -14.35 -4.40
C ILE A 319 -15.33 -13.83 -5.71
N THR A 320 -14.54 -13.03 -6.42
CA THR A 320 -14.96 -12.46 -7.71
C THR A 320 -15.18 -13.56 -8.74
N ALA A 321 -14.31 -14.58 -8.83
CA ALA A 321 -14.51 -15.75 -9.68
C ALA A 321 -15.85 -16.49 -9.43
N ASN A 322 -16.37 -16.46 -8.20
CA ASN A 322 -17.68 -17.00 -7.84
C ASN A 322 -18.87 -16.10 -8.23
N ASN A 323 -18.65 -15.07 -9.08
CA ASN A 323 -19.60 -14.05 -9.54
C ASN A 323 -20.05 -13.04 -8.47
N ILE A 324 -19.36 -12.95 -7.31
CA ILE A 324 -19.69 -11.97 -6.28
C ILE A 324 -19.07 -10.61 -6.65
N ILE A 325 -19.89 -9.58 -6.80
CA ILE A 325 -19.44 -8.24 -7.17
C ILE A 325 -18.87 -7.54 -5.94
N MET A 326 -17.58 -7.22 -5.94
CA MET A 326 -16.91 -6.52 -4.84
C MET A 326 -16.76 -5.02 -5.14
N VAL A 327 -17.18 -4.19 -4.19
CA VAL A 327 -16.99 -2.73 -4.16
C VAL A 327 -16.11 -2.38 -2.95
N SER A 328 -15.10 -1.54 -3.14
CA SER A 328 -14.14 -1.19 -2.09
C SER A 328 -13.72 0.28 -2.10
N ALA A 329 -13.42 0.82 -0.93
CA ALA A 329 -12.95 2.20 -0.76
C ALA A 329 -11.47 2.36 -1.18
N ILE A 330 -11.13 3.37 -2.00
CA ILE A 330 -9.77 3.51 -2.55
C ILE A 330 -8.70 3.96 -1.55
N GLY A 331 -9.08 4.51 -0.39
CA GLY A 331 -8.18 5.04 0.65
C GLY A 331 -8.54 6.46 1.10
N ASN A 332 -8.01 6.90 2.25
CA ASN A 332 -8.31 8.23 2.83
C ASN A 332 -7.05 9.11 2.93
N ASP A 333 -6.02 8.74 2.19
CA ASP A 333 -4.63 9.15 2.37
C ASP A 333 -4.21 10.18 1.30
N GLY A 334 -5.19 10.67 0.54
CA GLY A 334 -5.06 11.83 -0.33
C GLY A 334 -4.82 13.15 0.45
N PRO A 335 -4.35 14.21 -0.22
CA PRO A 335 -4.33 14.36 -1.69
C PRO A 335 -3.08 13.79 -2.36
N LEU A 336 -2.19 13.15 -1.60
CA LEU A 336 -0.94 12.58 -2.09
C LEU A 336 -1.19 11.48 -3.13
N TYR A 337 -0.24 11.35 -4.06
CA TYR A 337 -0.24 10.37 -5.13
C TYR A 337 0.55 9.11 -4.74
N GLY A 338 0.12 7.94 -5.22
CA GLY A 338 0.70 6.64 -4.83
C GLY A 338 0.01 6.02 -3.61
N THR A 339 -1.16 6.52 -3.21
CA THR A 339 -1.80 6.26 -1.92
C THR A 339 -3.00 5.28 -1.98
N LEU A 340 -3.08 4.47 -3.04
CA LEU A 340 -4.20 3.56 -3.28
C LEU A 340 -4.12 2.34 -2.34
N ASN A 341 -5.23 2.01 -1.69
CA ASN A 341 -5.28 0.90 -0.73
C ASN A 341 -5.90 -0.39 -1.31
N ASN A 342 -5.33 -1.52 -0.90
CA ASN A 342 -5.84 -2.87 -1.15
C ASN A 342 -7.14 -3.13 -0.38
N PRO A 343 -8.15 -3.79 -0.98
CA PRO A 343 -8.19 -4.39 -2.32
C PRO A 343 -8.82 -3.50 -3.41
N ALA A 344 -8.99 -2.19 -3.17
CA ALA A 344 -9.63 -1.29 -4.14
C ALA A 344 -8.75 -0.97 -5.36
N ASP A 345 -7.44 -1.17 -5.23
CA ASP A 345 -6.41 -1.20 -6.29
C ASP A 345 -6.53 -2.40 -7.27
N GLN A 346 -7.14 -3.51 -6.84
CA GLN A 346 -7.20 -4.75 -7.60
C GLN A 346 -8.08 -4.64 -8.85
N SER A 347 -7.72 -5.39 -9.89
CA SER A 347 -8.33 -5.32 -11.22
C SER A 347 -9.82 -5.69 -11.22
N ASP A 348 -10.21 -6.75 -10.53
CA ASP A 348 -11.60 -7.26 -10.51
C ASP A 348 -12.50 -6.58 -9.45
N VAL A 349 -11.93 -5.75 -8.56
CA VAL A 349 -12.65 -5.01 -7.52
C VAL A 349 -13.02 -3.62 -8.04
N ILE A 350 -14.26 -3.17 -7.79
CA ILE A 350 -14.70 -1.80 -8.10
C ILE A 350 -14.16 -0.87 -7.00
N GLY A 351 -13.06 -0.19 -7.29
CA GLY A 351 -12.40 0.76 -6.40
C GLY A 351 -13.00 2.16 -6.52
N VAL A 352 -13.45 2.72 -5.39
CA VAL A 352 -14.28 3.94 -5.36
C VAL A 352 -13.55 5.09 -4.67
N GLY A 353 -13.35 6.19 -5.40
CA GLY A 353 -12.88 7.47 -4.86
C GLY A 353 -14.01 8.39 -4.39
N GLY A 354 -13.65 9.43 -3.64
CA GLY A 354 -14.59 10.34 -3.00
C GLY A 354 -14.60 11.75 -3.60
N ILE A 355 -15.78 12.27 -3.94
CA ILE A 355 -16.02 13.67 -4.30
C ILE A 355 -16.89 14.41 -3.26
N ASP A 356 -16.91 15.74 -3.33
CA ASP A 356 -17.88 16.58 -2.63
C ASP A 356 -19.13 16.91 -3.48
N TYR A 357 -20.11 17.57 -2.87
CA TYR A 357 -21.38 17.99 -3.52
C TYR A 357 -21.23 19.07 -4.61
N SER A 358 -20.00 19.48 -4.94
CA SER A 358 -19.67 20.41 -6.02
C SER A 358 -18.87 19.71 -7.14
N ASP A 359 -18.83 18.38 -7.13
CA ASP A 359 -18.07 17.51 -8.03
C ASP A 359 -16.54 17.71 -8.00
N HIS A 360 -15.98 18.24 -6.90
CA HIS A 360 -14.52 18.25 -6.68
C HIS A 360 -14.05 16.95 -6.00
N ILE A 361 -12.88 16.44 -6.39
CA ILE A 361 -12.22 15.32 -5.69
C ILE A 361 -11.94 15.73 -4.25
N ALA A 362 -12.49 14.99 -3.29
CA ALA A 362 -12.32 15.28 -1.88
C ALA A 362 -10.83 15.19 -1.50
N SER A 363 -10.37 16.08 -0.62
CA SER A 363 -8.95 16.17 -0.26
C SER A 363 -8.38 14.84 0.21
N PHE A 364 -9.13 14.10 1.04
CA PHE A 364 -8.75 12.78 1.56
C PHE A 364 -8.79 11.64 0.53
N SER A 365 -9.42 11.79 -0.65
CA SER A 365 -9.51 10.67 -1.58
C SER A 365 -8.12 10.35 -2.14
N SER A 366 -7.63 9.14 -1.87
CA SER A 366 -6.37 8.63 -2.41
C SER A 366 -6.31 8.69 -3.93
N ARG A 367 -5.10 8.86 -4.49
CA ARG A 367 -4.84 9.20 -5.90
C ARG A 367 -3.60 8.51 -6.44
N GLY A 368 -3.45 8.52 -7.76
CA GLY A 368 -2.31 7.96 -8.47
C GLY A 368 -2.64 6.66 -9.20
N MET A 369 -1.60 5.99 -9.66
CA MET A 369 -1.68 4.70 -10.36
C MET A 369 -1.48 3.52 -9.40
N SER A 370 -1.89 2.31 -9.79
CA SER A 370 -1.61 1.11 -8.98
C SER A 370 -0.11 0.86 -8.83
N THR A 371 0.34 0.73 -7.57
CA THR A 371 1.75 0.50 -7.22
C THR A 371 2.29 -0.84 -7.70
N TRP A 372 1.43 -1.88 -7.74
CA TRP A 372 1.67 -3.23 -8.28
C TRP A 372 2.56 -3.30 -9.54
N GLU A 373 2.36 -2.39 -10.50
CA GLU A 373 3.07 -2.42 -11.79
C GLU A 373 4.16 -1.34 -11.96
N ILE A 374 4.32 -0.43 -10.98
CA ILE A 374 5.47 0.50 -10.92
C ILE A 374 6.83 -0.24 -10.92
N PRO A 375 7.00 -1.42 -10.27
CA PRO A 375 8.16 -2.29 -10.42
C PRO A 375 8.55 -2.67 -11.87
N HIS A 376 7.63 -2.46 -12.82
CA HIS A 376 7.75 -2.72 -14.25
C HIS A 376 7.56 -1.45 -15.12
N GLY A 377 7.66 -0.28 -14.48
CA GLY A 377 7.75 1.04 -15.11
C GLY A 377 6.50 1.91 -14.95
N TYR A 378 5.29 1.36 -14.78
CA TYR A 378 4.05 2.14 -14.77
C TYR A 378 2.86 1.40 -14.16
N GLY A 379 2.03 2.09 -13.37
CA GLY A 379 0.76 1.55 -12.83
C GLY A 379 -0.44 1.64 -13.77
N ARG A 380 -1.52 0.93 -13.45
CA ARG A 380 -2.85 1.03 -14.10
C ARG A 380 -3.67 2.21 -13.57
N VAL A 381 -4.71 2.58 -14.32
CA VAL A 381 -5.68 3.62 -13.95
C VAL A 381 -6.57 3.15 -12.79
N LYS A 382 -6.56 3.91 -11.68
CA LYS A 382 -7.44 3.78 -10.51
C LYS A 382 -7.71 5.19 -9.94
N PRO A 383 -8.80 5.41 -9.15
CA PRO A 383 -9.93 4.51 -8.91
C PRO A 383 -10.66 4.12 -10.21
N ASP A 384 -11.61 3.19 -10.15
CA ASP A 384 -12.44 2.90 -11.35
C ASP A 384 -13.44 4.05 -11.60
N VAL A 385 -14.04 4.55 -10.52
CA VAL A 385 -15.07 5.61 -10.51
C VAL A 385 -15.01 6.41 -9.21
N VAL A 386 -15.64 7.59 -9.18
CA VAL A 386 -15.86 8.37 -7.95
C VAL A 386 -17.36 8.53 -7.60
N ALA A 387 -17.63 8.74 -6.32
CA ALA A 387 -18.97 9.02 -5.80
C ALA A 387 -18.92 10.01 -4.63
N TYR A 388 -20.07 10.62 -4.29
CA TYR A 388 -20.16 11.55 -3.17
C TYR A 388 -19.71 10.88 -1.87
N GLY A 389 -18.59 11.35 -1.30
CA GLY A 389 -17.94 10.80 -0.12
C GLY A 389 -17.72 11.83 1.00
N ARG A 390 -18.07 13.11 0.79
CA ARG A 390 -17.97 14.17 1.79
C ARG A 390 -19.35 14.55 2.34
N GLU A 391 -19.44 14.67 3.66
CA GLU A 391 -20.63 15.16 4.39
C GLU A 391 -21.94 14.36 4.12
N ILE A 392 -21.81 13.06 3.81
CA ILE A 392 -22.92 12.18 3.45
C ILE A 392 -23.75 11.81 4.69
N MET A 393 -25.07 11.95 4.57
CA MET A 393 -26.02 11.55 5.62
C MET A 393 -26.31 10.04 5.57
N GLY A 394 -26.22 9.38 6.72
CA GLY A 394 -26.45 7.94 6.89
C GLY A 394 -26.81 7.58 8.33
N SER A 395 -27.24 6.33 8.56
CA SER A 395 -27.78 5.89 9.85
C SER A 395 -26.81 6.05 11.02
N LYS A 396 -27.32 6.57 12.15
CA LYS A 396 -26.56 6.71 13.40
C LYS A 396 -26.91 5.58 14.36
N ILE A 397 -25.88 4.87 14.87
CA ILE A 397 -25.96 3.76 15.86
C ILE A 397 -27.07 3.87 16.94
N SER A 398 -27.40 5.08 17.39
CA SER A 398 -28.58 5.39 18.20
C SER A 398 -29.89 5.30 17.39
N THR A 399 -30.55 6.41 17.12
CA THR A 399 -31.61 6.56 16.12
C THR A 399 -31.36 7.84 15.33
N GLY A 400 -32.05 8.00 14.20
CA GLY A 400 -31.86 9.13 13.28
C GLY A 400 -30.55 9.05 12.51
N CYS A 401 -30.19 10.15 11.87
CA CYS A 401 -29.06 10.20 10.95
C CYS A 401 -27.82 10.88 11.56
N LYS A 402 -26.67 10.69 10.91
CA LYS A 402 -25.43 11.46 11.12
C LYS A 402 -24.79 11.74 9.77
N SER A 403 -23.94 12.76 9.70
CA SER A 403 -23.06 13.01 8.56
C SER A 403 -21.68 12.38 8.81
N LEU A 404 -21.05 11.81 7.78
CA LEU A 404 -19.65 11.37 7.78
C LEU A 404 -18.95 11.75 6.46
N SER A 405 -17.62 11.67 6.45
CA SER A 405 -16.80 11.83 5.24
C SER A 405 -15.74 10.72 5.15
N GLY A 406 -15.41 10.28 3.94
CA GLY A 406 -14.36 9.30 3.64
C GLY A 406 -14.64 8.51 2.36
N THR A 407 -13.65 7.84 1.79
CA THR A 407 -13.90 6.88 0.69
C THR A 407 -14.61 5.62 1.20
N SER A 408 -14.46 5.30 2.50
CA SER A 408 -15.28 4.34 3.24
C SER A 408 -16.78 4.69 3.25
N VAL A 409 -17.13 5.95 2.91
CA VAL A 409 -18.48 6.49 2.77
C VAL A 409 -18.90 6.58 1.28
N ALA A 410 -17.98 6.83 0.36
CA ALA A 410 -18.24 6.76 -1.08
C ALA A 410 -18.47 5.31 -1.58
N SER A 411 -17.73 4.33 -1.06
CA SER A 411 -17.89 2.90 -1.38
C SER A 411 -19.34 2.41 -1.21
N PRO A 412 -20.04 2.63 -0.07
CA PRO A 412 -21.43 2.20 0.09
C PRO A 412 -22.44 2.99 -0.75
N VAL A 413 -22.11 4.21 -1.22
CA VAL A 413 -22.95 4.89 -2.24
C VAL A 413 -22.94 4.07 -3.53
N VAL A 414 -21.76 3.65 -4.00
CA VAL A 414 -21.63 2.80 -5.19
C VAL A 414 -22.18 1.39 -4.93
N ALA A 415 -21.96 0.79 -3.76
CA ALA A 415 -22.53 -0.52 -3.44
C ALA A 415 -24.08 -0.48 -3.38
N GLY A 416 -24.67 0.62 -2.93
CA GLY A 416 -26.10 0.87 -3.00
C GLY A 416 -26.62 1.00 -4.43
N VAL A 417 -25.90 1.75 -5.28
CA VAL A 417 -26.15 1.81 -6.74
C VAL A 417 -26.08 0.42 -7.37
N VAL A 418 -25.03 -0.37 -7.08
CA VAL A 418 -24.87 -1.74 -7.58
C VAL A 418 -26.03 -2.63 -7.12
N CYS A 419 -26.45 -2.58 -5.86
CA CYS A 419 -27.60 -3.36 -5.38
C CYS A 419 -28.91 -2.99 -6.11
N LEU A 420 -29.11 -1.71 -6.40
CA LEU A 420 -30.25 -1.23 -7.18
C LEU A 420 -30.18 -1.73 -8.65
N LEU A 421 -29.01 -1.65 -9.28
CA LEU A 421 -28.75 -2.16 -10.64
C LEU A 421 -28.90 -3.70 -10.75
N VAL A 422 -28.41 -4.47 -9.77
CA VAL A 422 -28.60 -5.93 -9.72
C VAL A 422 -30.09 -6.30 -9.59
N SER A 423 -30.91 -5.47 -8.93
CA SER A 423 -32.35 -5.71 -8.80
C SER A 423 -33.13 -5.53 -10.11
N ILE A 424 -32.54 -4.89 -11.12
CA ILE A 424 -33.16 -4.64 -12.44
C ILE A 424 -33.15 -5.90 -13.31
N ILE A 425 -32.10 -6.71 -13.21
CA ILE A 425 -31.99 -7.97 -13.96
C ILE A 425 -32.83 -9.06 -13.25
N PRO A 426 -33.75 -9.75 -13.96
CA PRO A 426 -34.53 -10.85 -13.39
C PRO A 426 -33.64 -11.91 -12.75
N GLU A 427 -34.02 -12.37 -11.56
CA GLU A 427 -33.27 -13.31 -10.71
C GLU A 427 -32.72 -14.53 -11.47
N ASN A 428 -33.53 -15.12 -12.36
CA ASN A 428 -33.16 -16.27 -13.17
C ASN A 428 -32.14 -15.97 -14.30
N LYS A 429 -31.94 -14.69 -14.65
CA LYS A 429 -30.97 -14.23 -15.65
C LYS A 429 -29.74 -13.55 -15.06
N ARG A 430 -29.73 -13.24 -13.75
CA ARG A 430 -28.63 -12.48 -13.12
C ARG A 430 -27.27 -13.08 -13.43
N LYS A 431 -27.07 -14.39 -13.24
CA LYS A 431 -25.79 -15.08 -13.51
C LYS A 431 -25.41 -15.22 -15.00
N GLU A 432 -26.32 -14.91 -15.93
CA GLU A 432 -26.02 -14.93 -17.38
C GLU A 432 -25.45 -13.59 -17.87
N ILE A 433 -25.77 -12.50 -17.13
CA ILE A 433 -25.56 -11.10 -17.54
C ILE A 433 -24.62 -10.37 -16.56
N LEU A 434 -24.84 -10.54 -15.25
CA LEU A 434 -24.16 -9.83 -14.18
C LEU A 434 -23.00 -10.66 -13.62
N ASN A 435 -21.81 -10.09 -13.67
CA ASN A 435 -20.57 -10.55 -13.07
C ASN A 435 -19.69 -9.32 -12.74
N PRO A 436 -18.56 -9.47 -12.04
CA PRO A 436 -17.70 -8.34 -11.68
C PRO A 436 -17.26 -7.48 -12.88
N ALA A 437 -16.92 -8.09 -14.03
CA ALA A 437 -16.58 -7.33 -15.23
C ALA A 437 -17.78 -6.60 -15.83
N SER A 438 -18.95 -7.25 -16.01
CA SER A 438 -20.09 -6.58 -16.65
C SER A 438 -20.71 -5.45 -15.82
N MET A 439 -20.68 -5.57 -14.48
CA MET A 439 -21.03 -4.45 -13.61
C MET A 439 -20.00 -3.33 -13.68
N LYS A 440 -18.70 -3.65 -13.67
CA LYS A 440 -17.64 -2.65 -13.82
C LYS A 440 -17.73 -1.93 -15.18
N GLN A 441 -17.93 -2.67 -16.27
CA GLN A 441 -18.14 -2.14 -17.63
C GLN A 441 -19.25 -1.10 -17.62
N ALA A 442 -20.45 -1.43 -17.12
CA ALA A 442 -21.55 -0.47 -17.08
C ALA A 442 -21.27 0.78 -16.22
N LEU A 443 -20.53 0.63 -15.11
CA LEU A 443 -20.17 1.76 -14.25
C LEU A 443 -19.10 2.68 -14.85
N VAL A 444 -18.12 2.15 -15.60
CA VAL A 444 -17.06 2.97 -16.23
C VAL A 444 -17.47 3.49 -17.61
N GLU A 445 -18.24 2.72 -18.38
CA GLU A 445 -18.77 3.14 -19.70
C GLU A 445 -19.91 4.16 -19.54
N GLY A 446 -20.63 4.14 -18.41
CA GLY A 446 -21.68 5.11 -18.05
C GLY A 446 -21.24 6.24 -17.11
N ALA A 447 -19.94 6.42 -16.84
CA ALA A 447 -19.47 7.44 -15.90
C ALA A 447 -19.52 8.87 -16.48
N ALA A 448 -19.99 9.83 -15.67
CA ALA A 448 -19.93 11.25 -15.96
C ALA A 448 -18.52 11.80 -15.62
N LYS A 449 -17.67 11.89 -16.65
CA LYS A 449 -16.34 12.55 -16.57
C LYS A 449 -16.46 13.98 -16.02
N LEU A 450 -15.66 14.27 -15.00
CA LEU A 450 -15.57 15.55 -14.31
C LEU A 450 -14.53 16.46 -14.97
N ALA A 451 -14.77 17.77 -14.96
CA ALA A 451 -13.86 18.76 -15.52
C ALA A 451 -12.85 19.24 -14.46
N GLY A 452 -11.55 19.05 -14.72
CA GLY A 452 -10.45 19.49 -13.84
C GLY A 452 -9.57 18.35 -13.30
N PRO A 453 -10.13 17.25 -12.76
CA PRO A 453 -9.33 16.12 -12.29
C PRO A 453 -8.77 15.26 -13.44
N ASN A 454 -7.66 14.56 -13.19
CA ASN A 454 -7.10 13.57 -14.13
C ASN A 454 -7.58 12.13 -13.88
N MET A 455 -7.36 11.22 -14.83
CA MET A 455 -7.86 9.83 -14.76
C MET A 455 -7.34 9.07 -13.51
N TYR A 456 -6.18 9.45 -12.98
CA TYR A 456 -5.61 8.89 -11.74
C TYR A 456 -6.17 9.55 -10.44
N GLU A 457 -7.16 10.42 -10.56
CA GLU A 457 -7.92 10.99 -9.44
C GLU A 457 -9.41 10.63 -9.52
N GLN A 458 -9.99 10.63 -10.73
CA GLN A 458 -11.43 10.43 -10.95
C GLN A 458 -11.80 9.07 -11.54
N GLY A 459 -10.83 8.27 -12.00
CA GLY A 459 -11.12 7.09 -12.82
C GLY A 459 -11.84 7.47 -14.12
N ALA A 460 -12.94 6.78 -14.41
CA ALA A 460 -13.85 7.12 -15.50
C ALA A 460 -14.66 8.41 -15.24
N GLY A 461 -14.73 8.87 -13.98
CA GLY A 461 -15.56 9.99 -13.54
C GLY A 461 -16.56 9.61 -12.45
N ARG A 462 -17.54 10.48 -12.22
CA ARG A 462 -18.61 10.22 -11.26
C ARG A 462 -19.57 9.18 -11.82
N VAL A 463 -19.95 8.19 -11.02
CA VAL A 463 -20.99 7.21 -11.41
C VAL A 463 -22.27 7.93 -11.87
N ASP A 464 -22.86 7.49 -12.98
CA ASP A 464 -24.24 7.81 -13.34
C ASP A 464 -25.11 6.54 -13.26
N LEU A 465 -26.10 6.57 -12.37
CA LEU A 465 -27.00 5.45 -12.10
C LEU A 465 -27.97 5.19 -13.26
N LEU A 466 -28.35 6.22 -14.02
CA LEU A 466 -29.35 6.12 -15.08
C LEU A 466 -28.71 5.66 -16.39
N GLU A 467 -27.50 6.13 -16.70
CA GLU A 467 -26.74 5.64 -17.86
C GLU A 467 -26.27 4.18 -17.62
N SER A 468 -25.71 3.87 -16.44
CA SER A 468 -25.37 2.49 -16.06
C SER A 468 -26.58 1.53 -16.14
N TYR A 469 -27.78 2.03 -15.86
CA TYR A 469 -29.03 1.28 -16.00
C TYR A 469 -29.39 1.01 -17.47
N GLU A 470 -29.34 2.02 -18.35
CA GLU A 470 -29.65 1.84 -19.77
C GLU A 470 -28.58 0.98 -20.47
N ILE A 471 -27.31 1.02 -20.03
CA ILE A 471 -26.27 0.07 -20.45
C ILE A 471 -26.64 -1.35 -20.01
N LEU A 472 -26.82 -1.63 -18.72
CA LEU A 472 -27.11 -2.99 -18.22
C LEU A 472 -28.41 -3.59 -18.77
N LYS A 473 -29.42 -2.75 -19.02
CA LYS A 473 -30.70 -3.14 -19.64
C LYS A 473 -30.56 -3.67 -21.07
N ASN A 474 -29.56 -3.20 -21.81
CA ASN A 474 -29.28 -3.62 -23.19
C ASN A 474 -27.99 -4.46 -23.33
N TYR A 475 -27.27 -4.69 -22.22
CA TYR A 475 -25.96 -5.31 -22.18
C TYR A 475 -25.97 -6.73 -22.76
N GLN A 476 -24.99 -7.00 -23.61
CA GLN A 476 -24.68 -8.33 -24.11
C GLN A 476 -23.28 -8.71 -23.60
N PRO A 477 -23.05 -9.96 -23.13
CA PRO A 477 -21.75 -10.38 -22.62
C PRO A 477 -20.61 -10.11 -23.61
N GLN A 478 -19.75 -9.15 -23.27
CA GLN A 478 -18.68 -8.64 -24.12
C GLN A 478 -17.41 -8.39 -23.30
N ALA A 479 -16.27 -8.34 -23.99
CA ALA A 479 -15.07 -7.74 -23.44
C ALA A 479 -14.90 -6.31 -23.98
N SER A 480 -14.36 -5.42 -23.15
CA SER A 480 -13.95 -4.04 -23.48
C SER A 480 -12.63 -3.68 -22.78
N ILE A 481 -12.08 -2.49 -23.06
CA ILE A 481 -10.84 -1.99 -22.47
C ILE A 481 -11.15 -0.71 -21.68
N PHE A 482 -10.59 -0.59 -20.48
CA PHE A 482 -10.68 0.61 -19.65
C PHE A 482 -9.29 1.25 -19.40
N PRO A 483 -9.12 2.56 -19.66
CA PRO A 483 -10.02 3.41 -20.45
C PRO A 483 -9.98 3.02 -21.94
N GLY A 484 -11.09 3.23 -22.66
CA GLY A 484 -11.20 2.87 -24.09
C GLY A 484 -10.55 3.86 -25.06
N VAL A 485 -10.05 4.99 -24.56
CA VAL A 485 -9.40 6.07 -25.33
C VAL A 485 -8.19 6.58 -24.54
N LEU A 486 -7.07 6.83 -25.23
CA LEU A 486 -5.94 7.60 -24.72
C LEU A 486 -5.70 8.80 -25.64
N ASP A 487 -6.06 10.00 -25.17
CA ASP A 487 -6.00 11.24 -25.94
C ASP A 487 -5.06 12.26 -25.29
N TYR A 488 -3.92 12.50 -25.94
CA TYR A 488 -2.88 13.45 -25.50
C TYR A 488 -3.34 14.92 -25.63
N THR A 489 -4.44 15.19 -26.32
CA THR A 489 -5.04 16.54 -26.41
C THR A 489 -6.02 16.84 -25.26
N ASP A 490 -6.48 15.81 -24.55
CA ASP A 490 -7.42 15.90 -23.43
C ASP A 490 -6.70 16.20 -22.09
N CYS A 491 -6.15 17.41 -21.98
CA CYS A 491 -5.52 17.90 -20.75
C CYS A 491 -6.57 18.59 -19.85
N PRO A 492 -6.66 18.26 -18.54
CA PRO A 492 -5.76 17.41 -17.76
C PRO A 492 -6.17 15.94 -17.65
N TYR A 493 -7.29 15.49 -18.23
CA TYR A 493 -7.81 14.14 -18.00
C TYR A 493 -6.78 13.04 -18.30
N SER A 494 -6.09 13.14 -19.43
CA SER A 494 -5.01 12.22 -19.85
C SER A 494 -3.63 12.61 -19.31
N TRP A 495 -3.56 13.30 -18.16
CA TRP A 495 -2.29 13.48 -17.44
C TRP A 495 -1.75 12.12 -16.99
N PRO A 496 -0.43 11.87 -17.05
CA PRO A 496 0.65 12.80 -17.44
C PRO A 496 0.91 12.87 -18.95
N PHE A 497 0.39 11.93 -19.74
CA PHE A 497 0.64 11.79 -21.18
C PHE A 497 0.37 13.08 -21.97
N CYS A 498 -0.74 13.77 -21.67
CA CYS A 498 -1.08 15.05 -22.31
C CYS A 498 -0.10 16.21 -22.04
N ARG A 499 0.83 16.06 -21.08
CA ARG A 499 1.89 17.05 -20.76
C ARG A 499 3.20 16.77 -21.48
N GLN A 500 3.40 15.56 -22.01
CA GLN A 500 4.63 15.18 -22.72
C GLN A 500 4.30 14.50 -24.06
N PRO A 501 4.41 15.21 -25.20
CA PRO A 501 4.25 14.60 -26.51
C PRO A 501 5.35 13.57 -26.77
N LEU A 502 5.04 12.59 -27.64
CA LEU A 502 6.01 11.63 -28.11
C LEU A 502 6.97 12.28 -29.12
N TYR A 503 8.17 11.72 -29.27
CA TYR A 503 9.17 12.16 -30.23
C TYR A 503 10.20 11.04 -30.49
N ALA A 504 10.97 11.12 -31.57
CA ALA A 504 11.92 10.05 -31.94
C ALA A 504 13.20 10.08 -31.09
N GLY A 505 13.77 8.91 -30.81
CA GLY A 505 14.95 8.76 -29.95
C GLY A 505 14.63 8.59 -28.45
N ALA A 506 13.39 8.82 -28.01
CA ALA A 506 12.94 8.65 -26.63
C ALA A 506 12.96 7.18 -26.15
N MET A 507 12.91 6.95 -24.82
CA MET A 507 12.50 5.66 -24.28
C MET A 507 11.02 5.38 -24.61
N PRO A 508 10.60 4.11 -24.73
CA PRO A 508 9.19 3.78 -24.91
C PRO A 508 8.33 4.32 -23.77
N VAL A 509 7.27 5.05 -24.09
CA VAL A 509 6.25 5.49 -23.12
C VAL A 509 5.29 4.35 -22.87
N ILE A 510 5.15 3.96 -21.60
CA ILE A 510 4.31 2.83 -21.18
C ILE A 510 2.92 3.34 -20.80
N PHE A 511 1.87 2.68 -21.29
CA PHE A 511 0.49 2.89 -20.84
C PHE A 511 -0.21 1.55 -20.55
N ASN A 512 -0.69 1.37 -19.32
CA ASN A 512 -1.27 0.12 -18.84
C ASN A 512 -2.81 0.22 -18.73
N ALA A 513 -3.49 -0.31 -19.76
CA ALA A 513 -4.95 -0.41 -19.79
C ALA A 513 -5.44 -1.73 -19.18
N THR A 514 -6.65 -1.72 -18.61
CA THR A 514 -7.30 -2.91 -18.05
C THR A 514 -8.26 -3.52 -19.07
N ILE A 515 -8.10 -4.80 -19.37
CA ILE A 515 -9.07 -5.59 -20.13
C ILE A 515 -10.17 -6.04 -19.16
N LEU A 516 -11.43 -5.79 -19.52
CA LEU A 516 -12.62 -6.28 -18.80
C LEU A 516 -13.30 -7.37 -19.64
N ASN A 517 -13.56 -8.56 -19.08
CA ASN A 517 -14.16 -9.68 -19.81
C ASN A 517 -15.49 -10.15 -19.21
N GLY A 518 -16.57 -9.42 -19.47
CA GLY A 518 -17.92 -9.82 -19.04
C GLY A 518 -18.50 -11.05 -19.73
N MET A 519 -17.75 -11.69 -20.65
CA MET A 519 -18.16 -12.92 -21.33
C MET A 519 -18.12 -14.17 -20.43
N GLY A 520 -17.19 -14.25 -19.46
CA GLY A 520 -17.04 -15.41 -18.56
C GLY A 520 -15.75 -15.39 -17.72
N VAL A 521 -15.69 -16.25 -16.69
CA VAL A 521 -14.63 -16.32 -15.65
C VAL A 521 -13.22 -16.69 -16.15
N ILE A 522 -13.09 -17.00 -17.45
CA ILE A 522 -11.81 -17.23 -18.12
C ILE A 522 -11.92 -16.62 -19.51
N GLY A 523 -10.93 -15.82 -19.88
CA GLY A 523 -10.72 -15.36 -21.25
C GLY A 523 -9.32 -15.72 -21.73
N TYR A 524 -9.15 -15.73 -23.05
CA TYR A 524 -7.86 -15.92 -23.72
C TYR A 524 -7.73 -14.85 -24.80
N VAL A 525 -6.56 -14.21 -24.88
CA VAL A 525 -6.22 -13.32 -26.00
C VAL A 525 -5.86 -14.21 -27.20
N GLN A 526 -6.72 -14.19 -28.23
CA GLN A 526 -6.69 -15.17 -29.33
C GLN A 526 -5.50 -14.95 -30.29
N SER A 527 -5.00 -13.73 -30.38
CA SER A 527 -3.85 -13.31 -31.17
C SER A 527 -3.22 -12.07 -30.53
N PRO A 528 -1.94 -11.77 -30.78
CA PRO A 528 -1.33 -10.51 -30.35
C PRO A 528 -2.19 -9.29 -30.75
N PRO A 529 -2.24 -8.22 -29.93
CA PRO A 529 -2.88 -6.97 -30.30
C PRO A 529 -2.28 -6.38 -31.57
N ILE A 530 -3.11 -5.68 -32.35
CA ILE A 530 -2.74 -5.12 -33.66
C ILE A 530 -3.00 -3.61 -33.65
N TRP A 531 -2.01 -2.83 -34.08
CA TRP A 531 -2.13 -1.41 -34.35
C TRP A 531 -2.65 -1.17 -35.78
N HIS A 532 -3.66 -0.32 -35.91
CA HIS A 532 -4.22 0.13 -37.18
C HIS A 532 -4.15 1.67 -37.19
N PRO A 533 -3.17 2.29 -37.88
CA PRO A 533 -3.11 3.74 -38.03
C PRO A 533 -4.28 4.25 -38.87
N SER A 534 -4.72 5.49 -38.62
CA SER A 534 -5.77 6.15 -39.40
C SER A 534 -5.28 6.66 -40.77
N ASP A 535 -3.97 6.91 -40.90
CA ASP A 535 -3.31 7.62 -42.00
C ASP A 535 -1.91 7.03 -42.31
N GLU A 536 -1.16 7.65 -43.22
CA GLU A 536 0.21 7.21 -43.53
C GLU A 536 1.19 7.62 -42.41
N GLU A 537 0.97 8.78 -41.81
CA GLU A 537 1.71 9.36 -40.69
C GLU A 537 1.71 8.45 -39.44
N GLY A 538 0.62 7.74 -39.16
CA GLY A 538 0.52 6.76 -38.07
C GLY A 538 1.43 5.54 -38.23
N ASN A 539 2.10 5.36 -39.38
CA ASN A 539 3.20 4.41 -39.53
C ASN A 539 4.52 4.89 -38.92
N LEU A 540 4.63 6.16 -38.50
CA LEU A 540 5.77 6.68 -37.72
C LEU A 540 5.75 6.18 -36.27
N LEU A 541 4.59 5.74 -35.77
CA LEU A 541 4.50 5.05 -34.48
C LEU A 541 5.07 3.64 -34.59
N ASN A 542 5.97 3.30 -33.66
CA ASN A 542 6.28 1.93 -33.28
C ASN A 542 5.55 1.64 -31.96
N ILE A 543 4.93 0.46 -31.86
CA ILE A 543 4.21 0.06 -30.66
C ILE A 543 4.41 -1.43 -30.41
N HIS A 544 4.93 -1.73 -29.21
CA HIS A 544 5.06 -3.09 -28.71
C HIS A 544 4.00 -3.33 -27.62
N PHE A 545 3.58 -4.57 -27.44
CA PHE A 545 2.50 -4.94 -26.52
C PHE A 545 2.95 -6.06 -25.57
N THR A 546 2.81 -5.84 -24.27
CA THR A 546 2.77 -6.93 -23.28
C THR A 546 1.36 -7.03 -22.72
N TYR A 547 0.82 -8.25 -22.55
CA TYR A 547 -0.60 -8.44 -22.24
C TYR A 547 -0.88 -9.77 -21.55
N SER A 548 -2.06 -9.89 -20.94
CA SER A 548 -2.58 -11.14 -20.39
C SER A 548 -2.87 -12.15 -21.50
N GLU A 549 -2.07 -13.22 -21.64
CA GLU A 549 -2.45 -14.37 -22.49
C GLU A 549 -3.75 -15.02 -21.98
N VAL A 550 -3.87 -15.15 -20.66
CA VAL A 550 -5.06 -15.62 -19.94
C VAL A 550 -5.63 -14.47 -19.11
N ILE A 551 -6.92 -14.23 -19.27
CA ILE A 551 -7.74 -13.28 -18.50
C ILE A 551 -8.45 -14.09 -17.43
N TRP A 552 -8.18 -13.80 -16.15
CA TRP A 552 -8.75 -14.50 -15.00
C TRP A 552 -8.57 -13.64 -13.74
N PRO A 553 -9.59 -13.53 -12.85
CA PRO A 553 -10.91 -14.14 -12.95
C PRO A 553 -11.86 -13.40 -13.91
N TRP A 554 -11.79 -12.07 -14.02
CA TRP A 554 -12.65 -11.30 -14.94
C TRP A 554 -11.89 -10.24 -15.73
N THR A 555 -10.63 -10.01 -15.38
CA THR A 555 -9.80 -8.95 -15.92
C THR A 555 -8.42 -9.43 -16.34
N GLY A 556 -7.75 -8.59 -17.14
CA GLY A 556 -6.38 -8.76 -17.58
C GLY A 556 -5.78 -7.41 -17.91
N TYR A 557 -4.53 -7.39 -18.39
CA TYR A 557 -3.86 -6.14 -18.77
C TYR A 557 -3.54 -6.09 -20.26
N LEU A 558 -3.44 -4.86 -20.78
CA LEU A 558 -2.87 -4.53 -22.07
C LEU A 558 -1.93 -3.34 -21.87
N ALA A 559 -0.63 -3.61 -21.88
CA ALA A 559 0.44 -2.62 -21.74
C ALA A 559 0.96 -2.22 -23.13
N LEU A 560 0.89 -0.93 -23.43
CA LEU A 560 1.34 -0.32 -24.68
C LEU A 560 2.70 0.32 -24.46
N HIS A 561 3.70 -0.09 -25.24
CA HIS A 561 5.05 0.48 -25.24
C HIS A 561 5.22 1.30 -26.52
N MET A 562 5.02 2.62 -26.41
CA MET A 562 4.88 3.53 -27.56
C MET A 562 6.15 4.33 -27.81
N GLN A 563 6.63 4.35 -29.05
CA GLN A 563 7.84 5.10 -29.45
C GLN A 563 7.68 5.62 -30.89
N ILE A 564 8.20 6.82 -31.18
CA ILE A 564 8.28 7.30 -32.57
C ILE A 564 9.57 6.79 -33.19
N LYS A 565 9.48 6.26 -34.42
CA LYS A 565 10.64 5.76 -35.18
C LYS A 565 11.54 6.91 -35.63
N GLU A 566 12.79 6.62 -35.95
CA GLU A 566 13.80 7.65 -36.28
C GLU A 566 13.44 8.44 -37.56
N GLU A 567 12.67 7.87 -38.49
CA GLU A 567 12.12 8.60 -39.64
C GLU A 567 11.18 9.75 -39.22
N GLY A 568 10.54 9.62 -38.05
CA GLY A 568 9.65 10.62 -37.45
C GLY A 568 10.36 11.74 -36.67
N ALA A 569 11.70 11.78 -36.62
CA ALA A 569 12.46 12.76 -35.83
C ALA A 569 12.19 14.24 -36.18
N HIS A 570 11.64 14.52 -37.35
CA HIS A 570 11.26 15.86 -37.81
C HIS A 570 9.73 16.07 -37.92
N PHE A 571 8.92 15.07 -37.57
CA PHE A 571 7.47 15.15 -37.67
C PHE A 571 6.87 16.00 -36.53
N SER A 572 5.81 16.74 -36.84
CA SER A 572 5.02 17.45 -35.84
C SER A 572 3.54 17.36 -36.20
N GLY A 573 2.71 16.87 -35.29
CA GLY A 573 1.30 16.63 -35.56
C GLY A 573 0.67 15.70 -34.53
N VAL A 574 -0.48 15.15 -34.88
CA VAL A 574 -1.18 14.14 -34.07
C VAL A 574 -1.20 12.84 -34.87
N ILE A 575 -0.83 11.72 -34.24
CA ILE A 575 -1.04 10.38 -34.78
C ILE A 575 -2.34 9.84 -34.20
N GLU A 576 -3.25 9.41 -35.06
CA GLU A 576 -4.51 8.77 -34.67
C GLU A 576 -4.59 7.32 -35.16
N GLY A 577 -5.31 6.48 -34.44
CA GLY A 577 -5.56 5.09 -34.85
C GLY A 577 -6.12 4.22 -33.74
N ASN A 578 -6.17 2.92 -33.99
CA ASN A 578 -6.85 1.94 -33.15
C ASN A 578 -5.94 0.75 -32.80
N VAL A 579 -5.86 0.38 -31.52
CA VAL A 579 -5.33 -0.91 -31.09
C VAL A 579 -6.50 -1.89 -30.95
N THR A 580 -6.49 -2.97 -31.71
CA THR A 580 -7.51 -4.03 -31.62
C THR A 580 -6.96 -5.27 -30.93
N VAL A 581 -7.72 -5.86 -30.01
CA VAL A 581 -7.44 -7.17 -29.42
C VAL A 581 -8.68 -8.06 -29.50
N ARG A 582 -8.52 -9.31 -29.94
CA ARG A 582 -9.61 -10.30 -29.97
C ARG A 582 -9.50 -11.22 -28.75
N ILE A 583 -10.58 -11.27 -27.98
CA ILE A 583 -10.71 -12.11 -26.79
C ILE A 583 -11.69 -13.23 -27.09
N TYR A 584 -11.37 -14.42 -26.59
CA TYR A 584 -12.18 -15.62 -26.62
C TYR A 584 -12.49 -16.05 -25.19
N SER A 585 -13.73 -16.45 -24.91
CA SER A 585 -14.10 -17.13 -23.67
C SER A 585 -14.77 -18.47 -23.97
N PRO A 586 -14.42 -19.56 -23.25
CA PRO A 586 -15.07 -20.84 -23.43
C PRO A 586 -16.58 -20.75 -23.10
N PRO A 587 -17.41 -21.70 -23.56
CA PRO A 587 -18.85 -21.68 -23.31
C PRO A 587 -19.17 -21.62 -21.80
N ALA A 588 -20.15 -20.82 -21.41
CA ALA A 588 -20.64 -20.85 -20.03
C ALA A 588 -21.36 -22.17 -19.70
N GLN A 589 -21.63 -22.44 -18.42
CA GLN A 589 -22.28 -23.69 -18.01
C GLN A 589 -23.68 -23.83 -18.63
N GLY A 590 -23.82 -24.77 -19.57
CA GLY A 590 -25.05 -25.01 -20.34
C GLY A 590 -24.99 -24.52 -21.79
N GLU A 591 -24.03 -23.66 -22.13
CA GLU A 591 -23.75 -23.25 -23.51
C GLU A 591 -22.92 -24.29 -24.27
N ARG A 592 -22.90 -24.17 -25.61
CA ARG A 592 -22.09 -25.04 -26.50
C ARG A 592 -21.16 -24.26 -27.43
N ALA A 593 -21.47 -23.00 -27.70
CA ALA A 593 -20.65 -22.10 -28.48
C ALA A 593 -19.80 -21.25 -27.54
N ALA A 594 -18.55 -21.01 -27.91
CA ALA A 594 -17.69 -20.07 -27.21
C ALA A 594 -18.06 -18.62 -27.57
N ARG A 595 -17.80 -17.69 -26.67
CA ARG A 595 -18.05 -16.26 -26.84
C ARG A 595 -16.77 -15.58 -27.31
N SER A 596 -16.85 -14.55 -28.16
CA SER A 596 -15.68 -13.77 -28.57
C SER A 596 -16.04 -12.33 -28.86
N SER A 597 -15.27 -11.41 -28.29
CA SER A 597 -15.35 -9.97 -28.52
C SER A 597 -14.07 -9.48 -29.21
N THR A 598 -14.16 -8.37 -29.94
CA THR A 598 -13.00 -7.62 -30.42
C THR A 598 -13.05 -6.25 -29.77
N CYS A 599 -12.12 -6.00 -28.85
CA CYS A 599 -12.03 -4.73 -28.14
C CYS A 599 -11.16 -3.77 -28.95
N VAL A 600 -11.47 -2.48 -28.81
CA VAL A 600 -10.74 -1.39 -29.47
C VAL A 600 -10.31 -0.39 -28.40
N LEU A 601 -9.04 -0.01 -28.41
CA LEU A 601 -8.50 1.13 -27.69
C LEU A 601 -8.10 2.18 -28.72
N GLN A 602 -8.73 3.36 -28.65
CA GLN A 602 -8.44 4.48 -29.54
C GLN A 602 -7.23 5.25 -29.03
N LEU A 603 -6.25 5.50 -29.90
CA LEU A 603 -5.07 6.31 -29.58
C LEU A 603 -5.11 7.62 -30.37
N LYS A 604 -4.85 8.72 -29.66
CA LYS A 604 -4.69 10.06 -30.22
C LYS A 604 -3.46 10.71 -29.56
N LEU A 605 -2.33 10.61 -30.25
CA LEU A 605 -1.00 10.84 -29.68
C LEU A 605 -0.41 12.13 -30.26
N ASN A 606 -0.03 13.08 -29.40
CA ASN A 606 0.64 14.31 -29.82
C ASN A 606 2.13 14.02 -30.07
N VAL A 607 2.67 14.45 -31.22
CA VAL A 607 4.04 14.18 -31.65
C VAL A 607 4.75 15.47 -32.04
N ILE A 608 6.01 15.60 -31.63
CA ILE A 608 6.88 16.75 -31.95
C ILE A 608 8.23 16.29 -32.53
N PRO A 609 8.96 17.19 -33.20
CA PRO A 609 10.34 16.92 -33.60
C PRO A 609 11.22 16.67 -32.38
N THR A 610 12.24 15.82 -32.53
CA THR A 610 13.12 15.41 -31.43
C THR A 610 13.73 16.63 -30.72
N PRO A 611 13.47 16.82 -29.41
CA PRO A 611 14.03 17.92 -28.64
C PRO A 611 15.56 17.88 -28.58
N GLN A 612 16.16 19.06 -28.35
CA GLN A 612 17.60 19.17 -28.14
C GLN A 612 18.04 18.24 -26.98
N ARG A 613 19.12 17.48 -27.17
CA ARG A 613 19.72 16.57 -26.16
C ARG A 613 19.79 17.23 -24.78
N SER A 614 20.23 18.48 -24.72
CA SER A 614 20.37 19.30 -23.51
C SER A 614 19.09 19.55 -22.69
N LYS A 615 17.91 19.26 -23.25
CA LYS A 615 16.60 19.33 -22.59
C LYS A 615 15.91 17.97 -22.47
N ARG A 616 16.61 16.86 -22.74
CA ARG A 616 16.14 15.49 -22.53
C ARG A 616 16.82 14.91 -21.27
N VAL A 617 16.01 14.44 -20.32
CA VAL A 617 16.44 13.98 -19.00
C VAL A 617 15.93 12.57 -18.78
N LEU A 618 16.83 11.65 -18.48
CA LEU A 618 16.49 10.26 -18.17
C LEU A 618 16.43 10.10 -16.66
N TRP A 619 15.29 9.72 -16.10
CA TRP A 619 15.10 9.41 -14.68
C TRP A 619 15.35 7.92 -14.47
N ASP A 620 16.19 7.56 -13.51
CA ASP A 620 16.36 6.16 -13.11
C ASP A 620 15.17 5.68 -12.27
N GLN A 621 14.49 4.62 -12.75
CA GLN A 621 13.41 3.93 -12.04
C GLN A 621 13.77 2.48 -11.70
N PHE A 622 14.93 2.00 -12.17
CA PHE A 622 15.30 0.60 -12.05
C PHE A 622 15.85 0.28 -10.65
N HIS A 623 16.62 1.22 -10.09
CA HIS A 623 17.30 1.12 -8.79
C HIS A 623 16.51 1.69 -7.60
N SER A 624 15.27 2.12 -7.80
CA SER A 624 14.33 2.40 -6.69
C SER A 624 13.72 1.08 -6.18
N ILE A 625 13.59 0.89 -4.87
CA ILE A 625 13.05 -0.35 -4.29
C ILE A 625 11.54 -0.45 -4.52
N LYS A 626 11.09 -1.71 -4.67
CA LYS A 626 9.83 -2.04 -5.34
C LYS A 626 8.75 -2.33 -4.30
N TYR A 627 8.17 -1.26 -3.80
CA TYR A 627 7.26 -1.24 -2.64
C TYR A 627 6.08 -2.23 -2.71
N PRO A 628 5.72 -2.85 -1.58
CA PRO A 628 6.57 -3.15 -0.44
C PRO A 628 7.40 -4.41 -0.74
N PRO A 629 8.69 -4.46 -0.33
CA PRO A 629 9.33 -5.75 -0.12
C PRO A 629 9.95 -5.85 1.30
N GLY A 630 10.17 -4.72 1.98
CA GLY A 630 10.76 -4.60 3.32
C GLY A 630 10.61 -3.18 3.88
N TYR A 631 11.27 -2.90 5.00
CA TYR A 631 11.29 -1.56 5.64
C TYR A 631 12.27 -0.64 4.91
N ILE A 632 11.77 0.24 4.04
CA ILE A 632 12.51 1.43 3.59
C ILE A 632 12.01 2.63 4.39
N PRO A 633 12.88 3.36 5.11
CA PRO A 633 12.50 4.52 5.89
C PRO A 633 12.39 5.79 5.02
N ARG A 634 11.55 6.74 5.45
CA ARG A 634 11.39 8.06 4.81
C ARG A 634 12.72 8.84 4.71
N ASP A 635 12.86 9.66 3.66
CA ASP A 635 13.87 10.72 3.53
C ASP A 635 13.99 11.54 4.83
N SER A 636 12.91 12.18 5.25
CA SER A 636 12.96 13.16 6.34
C SER A 636 12.63 12.54 7.70
N LEU A 637 13.65 12.36 8.53
CA LEU A 637 13.56 11.86 9.91
C LEU A 637 12.88 12.81 10.91
N ASP A 638 12.48 14.01 10.47
CA ASP A 638 11.54 14.87 11.23
C ASP A 638 10.09 14.32 11.15
N VAL A 639 9.75 13.50 10.15
CA VAL A 639 8.47 12.79 10.02
C VAL A 639 8.45 11.55 10.93
N ARG A 640 7.40 11.43 11.76
CA ARG A 640 7.34 10.46 12.88
C ARG A 640 6.05 9.67 13.01
N ASN A 641 5.01 10.05 12.26
CA ASN A 641 3.67 9.43 12.31
C ASN A 641 3.50 8.36 11.22
N ASP A 642 4.28 8.51 10.14
CA ASP A 642 4.52 7.52 9.09
C ASP A 642 6.04 7.41 8.96
N ILE A 643 6.54 6.20 8.77
CA ILE A 643 7.96 5.85 8.79
C ILE A 643 8.38 5.00 7.59
N LEU A 644 7.46 4.64 6.69
CA LEU A 644 7.71 3.80 5.51
C LEU A 644 7.51 4.62 4.23
N ASP A 645 8.42 4.59 3.25
CA ASP A 645 8.19 5.31 1.98
C ASP A 645 7.32 4.57 0.95
N TRP A 646 6.18 4.09 1.42
CA TRP A 646 5.19 3.35 0.63
C TRP A 646 4.55 4.10 -0.57
N HIS A 647 5.02 5.29 -0.96
CA HIS A 647 4.44 6.09 -2.05
C HIS A 647 4.95 5.73 -3.46
N GLY A 648 5.98 4.87 -3.55
CA GLY A 648 6.33 4.16 -4.79
C GLY A 648 7.23 4.92 -5.77
N ASP A 649 7.94 5.95 -5.28
CA ASP A 649 9.18 6.55 -5.81
C ASP A 649 9.28 6.62 -7.33
N HIS A 650 8.32 7.32 -7.92
CA HIS A 650 8.16 7.44 -9.37
C HIS A 650 7.73 8.85 -9.78
N LEU A 651 8.20 9.29 -10.96
CA LEU A 651 7.87 10.58 -11.60
C LEU A 651 6.39 10.97 -11.59
N HIS A 652 5.49 10.00 -11.46
CA HIS A 652 4.04 10.18 -11.55
C HIS A 652 3.29 9.72 -10.28
N THR A 653 4.00 9.37 -9.21
CA THR A 653 3.47 9.24 -7.85
C THR A 653 3.93 10.43 -6.99
N ASN A 654 4.82 10.22 -6.03
CA ASN A 654 5.33 11.24 -5.10
C ASN A 654 6.17 12.34 -5.78
N PHE A 655 6.86 12.05 -6.89
CA PHE A 655 7.61 13.06 -7.65
C PHE A 655 6.77 13.83 -8.70
N HIS A 656 5.43 13.70 -8.68
CA HIS A 656 4.57 14.28 -9.72
C HIS A 656 4.63 15.82 -9.85
N ILE A 657 4.91 16.56 -8.75
CA ILE A 657 5.12 18.01 -8.82
C ILE A 657 6.45 18.33 -9.51
N MET A 658 7.52 17.57 -9.21
CA MET A 658 8.81 17.72 -9.88
C MET A 658 8.67 17.50 -11.40
N PHE A 659 8.00 16.42 -11.83
CA PHE A 659 7.73 16.17 -13.25
C PHE A 659 7.02 17.36 -13.91
N ASN A 660 5.92 17.86 -13.31
CA ASN A 660 5.19 19.01 -13.85
C ASN A 660 6.07 20.27 -13.94
N MET A 661 6.87 20.57 -12.92
CA MET A 661 7.80 21.70 -12.91
C MET A 661 8.90 21.59 -13.98
N LEU A 662 9.41 20.37 -14.24
CA LEU A 662 10.38 20.12 -15.32
C LEU A 662 9.75 20.30 -16.70
N ARG A 663 8.51 19.83 -16.90
CA ARG A 663 7.74 20.05 -18.13
C ARG A 663 7.49 21.54 -18.39
N ASP A 664 7.12 22.32 -17.37
CA ASP A 664 6.92 23.76 -17.50
C ASP A 664 8.24 24.55 -17.69
N ALA A 665 9.37 24.00 -17.24
CA ALA A 665 10.71 24.49 -17.57
C ALA A 665 11.23 24.04 -18.95
N GLY A 666 10.43 23.27 -19.72
CA GLY A 666 10.74 22.82 -21.07
C GLY A 666 11.64 21.58 -21.17
N TYR A 667 11.83 20.84 -20.08
CA TYR A 667 12.56 19.57 -20.08
C TYR A 667 11.62 18.40 -20.38
N TYR A 668 12.10 17.46 -21.20
CA TYR A 668 11.48 16.17 -21.47
C TYR A 668 12.09 15.16 -20.50
N VAL A 669 11.24 14.36 -19.85
CA VAL A 669 11.64 13.48 -18.74
C VAL A 669 11.13 12.07 -19.02
N GLU A 670 12.04 11.14 -19.22
CA GLU A 670 11.74 9.74 -19.56
C GLU A 670 12.10 8.80 -18.41
N THR A 671 11.29 7.77 -18.15
CA THR A 671 11.53 6.75 -17.12
C THR A 671 12.41 5.61 -17.64
N LEU A 672 13.54 5.35 -16.97
CA LEU A 672 14.41 4.21 -17.24
C LEU A 672 14.06 3.04 -16.31
N GLY A 673 13.17 2.16 -16.75
CA GLY A 673 12.80 0.93 -16.03
C GLY A 673 13.78 -0.24 -16.24
N SER A 674 15.06 0.03 -16.47
CA SER A 674 16.06 -0.95 -16.93
C SER A 674 17.50 -0.56 -16.54
N PRO A 675 18.45 -1.50 -16.47
CA PRO A 675 19.87 -1.18 -16.28
C PRO A 675 20.43 -0.10 -17.22
N PHE A 676 21.48 0.61 -16.79
CA PHE A 676 22.19 1.62 -17.58
C PHE A 676 22.79 1.06 -18.87
N THR A 677 23.02 -0.26 -18.94
CA THR A 677 23.45 -0.99 -20.15
C THR A 677 22.38 -1.13 -21.23
N CYS A 678 21.14 -0.67 -21.01
CA CYS A 678 20.04 -0.75 -21.98
C CYS A 678 19.80 0.54 -22.79
N PHE A 679 20.47 1.67 -22.50
CA PHE A 679 20.18 2.97 -23.13
C PHE A 679 21.40 3.66 -23.78
N ASP A 680 21.15 4.32 -24.91
CA ASP A 680 22.12 5.16 -25.63
C ASP A 680 22.23 6.56 -24.98
N ALA A 681 23.39 6.89 -24.41
CA ALA A 681 23.62 8.17 -23.74
C ALA A 681 23.73 9.37 -24.68
N ASN A 682 23.94 9.17 -25.98
CA ASN A 682 23.94 10.26 -26.97
C ASN A 682 22.55 10.91 -27.09
N GLN A 683 21.50 10.19 -26.70
CA GLN A 683 20.12 10.67 -26.69
C GLN A 683 19.83 11.72 -25.60
N TYR A 684 20.45 11.59 -24.42
CA TYR A 684 20.06 12.32 -23.21
C TYR A 684 21.13 13.32 -22.78
N GLY A 685 20.70 14.51 -22.34
CA GLY A 685 21.59 15.54 -21.83
C GLY A 685 21.95 15.32 -20.36
N THR A 686 21.09 14.64 -19.60
CA THR A 686 21.37 14.26 -18.21
C THR A 686 20.66 12.97 -17.81
N LEU A 687 21.39 12.09 -17.13
CA LEU A 687 20.83 11.05 -16.27
C LEU A 687 20.60 11.66 -14.87
N LEU A 688 19.37 11.54 -14.39
CA LEU A 688 18.89 12.07 -13.12
C LEU A 688 18.62 10.90 -12.17
N LEU A 689 19.45 10.83 -11.13
CA LEU A 689 19.35 9.88 -10.03
C LEU A 689 18.78 10.65 -8.83
N VAL A 690 17.66 10.19 -8.28
CA VAL A 690 17.01 10.77 -7.09
C VAL A 690 16.47 9.59 -6.30
N ASP A 691 16.76 9.55 -5.01
CA ASP A 691 16.21 8.57 -4.07
C ASP A 691 16.31 7.11 -4.59
N LEU A 692 17.55 6.61 -4.62
CA LEU A 692 17.88 5.28 -5.13
C LEU A 692 18.49 4.42 -4.01
N GLU A 693 17.86 3.29 -3.75
CA GLU A 693 18.21 2.41 -2.64
C GLU A 693 18.63 0.98 -3.01
N ASP A 694 18.59 0.59 -4.29
CA ASP A 694 19.18 -0.67 -4.78
C ASP A 694 20.70 -0.58 -5.08
N GLU A 695 21.30 -1.73 -5.40
CA GLU A 695 22.69 -1.93 -5.82
C GLU A 695 22.85 -1.82 -7.35
N TYR A 696 24.07 -1.56 -7.84
CA TYR A 696 24.37 -1.47 -9.29
C TYR A 696 25.18 -2.67 -9.79
N PHE A 697 25.00 -3.07 -11.06
CA PHE A 697 25.90 -4.05 -11.70
C PHE A 697 27.26 -3.41 -12.01
N GLN A 698 28.35 -4.19 -11.97
CA GLN A 698 29.71 -3.72 -12.29
C GLN A 698 29.78 -3.13 -13.71
N GLU A 699 29.10 -3.77 -14.67
CA GLU A 699 29.01 -3.32 -16.05
C GLU A 699 28.28 -1.96 -16.22
N GLU A 700 27.42 -1.57 -15.27
CA GLU A 700 26.76 -0.27 -15.27
C GLU A 700 27.66 0.84 -14.73
N ILE A 701 28.45 0.57 -13.69
CA ILE A 701 29.45 1.50 -13.16
C ILE A 701 30.50 1.79 -14.25
N GLU A 702 30.94 0.76 -14.97
CA GLU A 702 31.86 0.89 -16.11
C GLU A 702 31.25 1.68 -17.27
N LYS A 703 29.99 1.39 -17.66
CA LYS A 703 29.32 2.13 -18.75
C LYS A 703 29.02 3.58 -18.37
N LEU A 704 28.48 3.87 -17.19
CA LEU A 704 28.17 5.23 -16.76
C LEU A 704 29.42 6.12 -16.73
N ARG A 705 30.53 5.57 -16.24
CA ARG A 705 31.85 6.21 -16.28
C ARG A 705 32.23 6.60 -17.72
N ASP A 706 32.14 5.67 -18.66
CA ASP A 706 32.53 5.92 -20.04
C ASP A 706 31.53 6.82 -20.79
N ASP A 707 30.24 6.81 -20.46
CA ASP A 707 29.23 7.73 -21.00
C ASP A 707 29.44 9.18 -20.51
N VAL A 708 29.67 9.37 -19.20
CA VAL A 708 29.97 10.70 -18.66
C VAL A 708 31.28 11.23 -19.26
N ILE A 709 32.36 10.44 -19.25
CA ILE A 709 33.68 10.92 -19.69
C ILE A 709 33.75 11.09 -21.21
N ASN A 710 33.20 10.16 -22.01
CA ASN A 710 33.44 10.09 -23.46
C ASN A 710 32.22 10.41 -24.35
N THR A 711 30.98 10.31 -23.87
CA THR A 711 29.77 10.76 -24.62
C THR A 711 29.18 12.06 -24.06
N GLY A 712 29.84 12.67 -23.07
CA GLY A 712 29.50 13.95 -22.49
C GLY A 712 28.13 13.98 -21.79
N LEU A 713 27.67 12.82 -21.32
CA LEU A 713 26.46 12.69 -20.52
C LEU A 713 26.56 13.55 -19.24
N GLY A 714 25.50 14.28 -18.93
CA GLY A 714 25.35 14.92 -17.63
C GLY A 714 24.88 13.91 -16.57
N LEU A 715 25.36 14.04 -15.35
CA LEU A 715 24.89 13.24 -14.21
C LEU A 715 24.42 14.18 -13.10
N ALA A 716 23.17 14.02 -12.65
CA ALA A 716 22.60 14.76 -11.53
C ALA A 716 22.16 13.76 -10.46
N VAL A 717 22.72 13.86 -9.25
CA VAL A 717 22.42 12.95 -8.13
C VAL A 717 21.83 13.72 -6.96
N PHE A 718 20.65 13.31 -6.51
CA PHE A 718 20.03 13.70 -5.24
C PHE A 718 19.99 12.45 -4.36
N ALA A 719 20.80 12.43 -3.32
CA ALA A 719 20.91 11.34 -2.37
C ALA A 719 20.27 11.72 -1.01
N GLU A 720 20.33 10.84 -0.01
CA GLU A 720 19.74 11.06 1.32
C GLU A 720 20.64 10.52 2.45
N TRP A 721 20.24 10.65 3.71
CA TRP A 721 20.97 10.04 4.82
C TRP A 721 21.16 8.52 4.68
N TYR A 722 22.32 8.07 5.17
CA TYR A 722 22.58 6.67 5.49
C TYR A 722 23.38 6.58 6.78
N ASN A 723 22.76 6.09 7.85
CA ASN A 723 23.43 5.98 9.14
C ASN A 723 23.00 4.70 9.86
N VAL A 724 23.92 3.72 9.96
CA VAL A 724 23.64 2.37 10.47
C VAL A 724 23.12 2.41 11.91
N ASP A 725 23.73 3.25 12.74
CA ASP A 725 23.38 3.41 14.14
C ASP A 725 21.95 3.96 14.30
N THR A 726 21.54 4.88 13.42
CA THR A 726 20.17 5.43 13.37
C THR A 726 19.16 4.43 12.83
N MET A 727 19.47 3.67 11.77
CA MET A 727 18.62 2.56 11.31
C MET A 727 18.34 1.55 12.43
N VAL A 728 19.38 1.13 13.17
CA VAL A 728 19.25 0.17 14.28
C VAL A 728 18.43 0.76 15.45
N LYS A 729 18.49 2.08 15.67
CA LYS A 729 17.61 2.81 16.62
C LYS A 729 16.16 2.94 16.11
N MET A 730 15.91 2.90 14.80
CA MET A 730 14.59 3.02 14.15
C MET A 730 13.81 1.69 14.00
N ARG A 731 14.38 0.57 14.44
CA ARG A 731 13.66 -0.72 14.46
C ARG A 731 12.42 -0.66 15.35
N PHE A 732 11.32 -1.24 14.89
CA PHE A 732 10.08 -1.38 15.64
C PHE A 732 9.61 -2.82 15.65
N PHE A 733 8.77 -3.18 16.63
CA PHE A 733 8.04 -4.44 16.59
C PHE A 733 6.71 -4.17 15.90
N ASP A 734 6.47 -4.81 14.76
CA ASP A 734 5.18 -4.77 14.11
C ASP A 734 4.25 -5.79 14.78
N ASP A 735 3.12 -5.31 15.32
CA ASP A 735 2.10 -6.18 15.91
C ASP A 735 1.38 -7.05 14.87
N ASN A 736 1.43 -6.68 13.57
CA ASN A 736 0.74 -7.38 12.48
C ASN A 736 1.52 -8.62 12.01
N THR A 737 2.79 -8.50 11.59
CA THR A 737 3.66 -9.66 11.31
C THR A 737 4.17 -10.34 12.58
N ARG A 738 4.08 -9.66 13.74
CA ARG A 738 4.66 -10.08 15.03
C ARG A 738 6.17 -10.31 14.95
N SER A 739 6.86 -9.47 14.20
CA SER A 739 8.32 -9.49 14.04
C SER A 739 8.93 -8.10 14.25
N TRP A 740 10.23 -8.08 14.56
CA TRP A 740 11.01 -6.85 14.53
C TRP A 740 11.27 -6.44 13.08
N TRP A 741 10.65 -5.34 12.66
CA TRP A 741 11.00 -4.64 11.43
C TRP A 741 12.19 -3.73 11.73
N THR A 742 13.23 -3.82 10.90
CA THR A 742 14.43 -2.96 10.96
C THR A 742 14.67 -2.43 9.54
N PRO A 743 15.07 -1.16 9.35
CA PRO A 743 15.33 -0.61 8.03
C PRO A 743 16.28 -1.50 7.23
N VAL A 744 16.03 -1.64 5.93
CA VAL A 744 16.89 -2.39 5.01
C VAL A 744 18.08 -1.54 4.57
N THR A 745 17.86 -0.23 4.42
CA THR A 745 18.83 0.81 4.02
C THR A 745 18.54 2.13 4.77
N GLY A 746 19.22 3.22 4.42
CA GLY A 746 18.88 4.60 4.83
C GLY A 746 17.66 5.11 4.06
N GLY A 747 17.61 6.41 3.75
CA GLY A 747 16.79 6.87 2.61
C GLY A 747 17.37 6.27 1.34
N ALA A 748 18.43 6.89 0.81
CA ALA A 748 19.22 6.31 -0.28
C ALA A 748 20.23 5.25 0.19
N ASN A 749 20.62 4.33 -0.70
CA ASN A 749 21.74 3.40 -0.48
C ASN A 749 23.08 4.07 -0.81
N ILE A 750 23.52 4.93 0.12
CA ILE A 750 24.79 5.66 -0.01
C ILE A 750 26.01 4.77 -0.29
N PRO A 751 26.18 3.57 0.31
CA PRO A 751 27.25 2.66 -0.10
C PRO A 751 27.23 2.28 -1.60
N ALA A 752 26.06 2.00 -2.17
CA ALA A 752 25.93 1.71 -3.61
C ALA A 752 26.18 2.95 -4.48
N LEU A 753 25.65 4.12 -4.08
CA LEU A 753 25.91 5.39 -4.76
C LEU A 753 27.40 5.78 -4.69
N ASN A 754 28.10 5.46 -3.60
CA ASN A 754 29.53 5.68 -3.45
C ASN A 754 30.34 4.77 -4.38
N ASP A 755 29.96 3.50 -4.55
CA ASP A 755 30.62 2.62 -5.53
C ASP A 755 30.38 3.09 -6.98
N LEU A 756 29.18 3.58 -7.29
CA LEU A 756 28.85 4.19 -8.59
C LEU A 756 29.64 5.48 -8.87
N LEU A 757 29.89 6.30 -7.84
CA LEU A 757 30.56 7.59 -7.93
C LEU A 757 32.09 7.55 -7.74
N ALA A 758 32.63 6.45 -7.21
CA ALA A 758 34.06 6.23 -7.01
C ALA A 758 34.94 6.46 -8.25
N PRO A 759 34.53 6.10 -9.49
CA PRO A 759 35.31 6.39 -10.70
C PRO A 759 35.56 7.88 -10.99
N PHE A 760 34.75 8.76 -10.39
CA PHE A 760 34.88 10.22 -10.50
C PHE A 760 35.56 10.87 -9.29
N GLY A 761 35.88 10.10 -8.25
CA GLY A 761 36.49 10.59 -7.01
C GLY A 761 35.50 11.31 -6.08
N ILE A 762 34.22 10.96 -6.15
CA ILE A 762 33.13 11.56 -5.36
C ILE A 762 32.59 10.52 -4.36
N ALA A 763 32.26 10.92 -3.13
CA ALA A 763 31.57 10.09 -2.15
C ALA A 763 30.83 10.93 -1.09
N PHE A 764 29.72 10.39 -0.57
CA PHE A 764 28.95 10.91 0.56
C PHE A 764 29.29 10.19 1.87
N GLY A 765 29.06 10.86 3.00
CA GLY A 765 29.29 10.40 4.37
C GLY A 765 28.05 9.79 5.04
N ASP A 766 28.11 9.63 6.37
CA ASP A 766 27.09 9.01 7.21
C ASP A 766 26.35 9.99 8.15
N LYS A 767 26.59 11.30 8.01
CA LYS A 767 25.99 12.35 8.84
C LYS A 767 24.52 12.54 8.48
N ILE A 768 23.74 13.04 9.44
CA ILE A 768 22.31 13.33 9.25
C ILE A 768 22.12 14.83 9.49
N LEU A 769 22.25 15.61 8.43
CA LEU A 769 22.30 17.06 8.48
C LEU A 769 20.90 17.67 8.45
N ASN A 770 20.66 18.63 9.33
CA ASN A 770 19.41 19.36 9.42
C ASN A 770 19.63 20.87 9.56
N GLY A 771 18.85 21.66 8.81
CA GLY A 771 18.74 23.11 8.97
C GLY A 771 18.50 23.87 7.68
N ASP A 772 18.31 25.19 7.82
CA ASP A 772 17.92 26.05 6.71
C ASP A 772 19.16 26.75 6.10
N PHE A 773 19.24 26.83 4.78
CA PHE A 773 20.31 27.47 4.02
C PHE A 773 19.75 28.41 2.93
N SER A 774 20.64 29.17 2.28
CA SER A 774 20.24 30.07 1.18
C SER A 774 21.36 30.25 0.16
N ILE A 775 20.98 30.23 -1.12
CA ILE A 775 21.86 30.54 -2.26
C ILE A 775 21.18 31.67 -3.04
N ASN A 776 21.90 32.77 -3.25
CA ASN A 776 21.40 33.95 -3.98
C ASN A 776 20.07 34.56 -3.45
N GLY A 777 19.70 34.29 -2.20
CA GLY A 777 18.44 34.75 -1.60
C GLY A 777 17.26 33.78 -1.73
N GLU A 778 17.35 32.75 -2.58
CA GLU A 778 16.45 31.60 -2.50
C GLU A 778 16.70 30.85 -1.18
N GLN A 779 15.64 30.45 -0.48
CA GLN A 779 15.74 29.74 0.80
C GLN A 779 15.24 28.30 0.66
N SER A 780 16.04 27.36 1.15
CA SER A 780 15.70 25.93 1.19
C SER A 780 16.16 25.34 2.52
N ARG A 781 15.45 24.31 2.97
CA ARG A 781 15.81 23.49 4.13
C ARG A 781 16.53 22.24 3.64
N TYR A 782 17.56 21.85 4.37
CA TYR A 782 18.18 20.54 4.32
C TYR A 782 17.54 19.70 5.44
N ALA A 783 16.91 18.58 5.08
CA ALA A 783 15.81 17.98 5.83
C ALA A 783 16.09 16.54 6.30
N SER A 784 17.33 16.28 6.72
CA SER A 784 17.95 14.97 7.03
C SER A 784 18.86 14.41 5.95
N GLY A 785 19.31 15.22 4.99
CA GLY A 785 20.31 14.79 4.00
C GLY A 785 21.70 14.46 4.56
N THR A 786 22.53 13.82 3.73
CA THR A 786 23.94 13.45 4.00
C THR A 786 24.93 14.57 3.65
N ASP A 787 26.22 14.41 3.98
CA ASP A 787 27.32 15.31 3.63
C ASP A 787 28.24 14.74 2.54
N ILE A 788 28.87 15.60 1.74
CA ILE A 788 29.89 15.17 0.75
C ILE A 788 31.24 15.08 1.46
N VAL A 789 31.90 13.92 1.40
CA VAL A 789 33.18 13.64 2.10
C VAL A 789 34.35 13.38 1.17
N ARG A 790 34.09 13.07 -0.11
CA ARG A 790 35.10 13.07 -1.17
C ARG A 790 34.65 13.89 -2.36
N PHE A 791 35.55 14.71 -2.89
CA PHE A 791 35.33 15.47 -4.11
C PHE A 791 36.66 15.86 -4.76
N PRO A 792 36.82 15.75 -6.09
CA PRO A 792 38.08 16.08 -6.75
C PRO A 792 38.38 17.58 -6.75
N ARG A 793 39.67 17.91 -6.76
CA ARG A 793 40.19 19.28 -6.95
C ARG A 793 39.60 19.94 -8.20
N SER A 794 39.55 21.26 -8.22
CA SER A 794 38.96 22.12 -9.26
C SER A 794 37.44 22.00 -9.48
N GLY A 795 36.76 21.07 -8.80
CA GLY A 795 35.31 21.13 -8.61
C GLY A 795 34.87 22.27 -7.69
N TYR A 796 33.57 22.55 -7.64
CA TYR A 796 32.96 23.60 -6.82
C TYR A 796 32.09 22.94 -5.75
N ILE A 797 32.26 23.32 -4.47
CA ILE A 797 31.54 22.76 -3.32
C ILE A 797 30.89 23.89 -2.51
N HIS A 798 29.58 23.79 -2.30
CA HIS A 798 28.86 24.66 -1.36
C HIS A 798 28.70 23.94 -0.02
N SER A 799 29.05 24.66 1.05
CA SER A 799 29.00 24.17 2.43
C SER A 799 28.28 25.17 3.33
N PHE A 800 27.43 24.68 4.23
CA PHE A 800 26.61 25.54 5.12
C PHE A 800 26.63 25.04 6.58
N PRO A 801 26.36 25.92 7.56
CA PRO A 801 26.36 25.56 8.97
C PRO A 801 25.10 24.77 9.37
N PHE A 802 25.19 23.44 9.40
CA PHE A 802 24.09 22.53 9.75
C PHE A 802 24.25 21.90 11.14
N LEU A 803 23.13 21.38 11.68
CA LEU A 803 23.14 20.49 12.83
C LEU A 803 23.32 19.06 12.33
N ASP A 804 24.31 18.32 12.83
CA ASP A 804 24.33 16.86 12.66
C ASP A 804 23.52 16.20 13.79
N SER A 805 22.77 15.17 13.45
CA SER A 805 21.87 14.43 14.33
C SER A 805 22.19 12.92 14.43
N SER A 806 23.22 12.46 13.72
CA SER A 806 23.76 11.08 13.73
C SER A 806 23.86 10.44 15.13
N GLU A 807 24.59 11.07 16.05
CA GLU A 807 24.78 10.59 17.42
C GLU A 807 23.47 10.52 18.22
N SER A 808 22.59 11.51 18.02
CA SER A 808 21.38 11.73 18.82
C SER A 808 20.35 10.62 18.66
N GLY A 809 20.27 10.06 17.44
CA GLY A 809 19.20 9.16 17.02
C GLY A 809 17.82 9.84 16.98
N ALA A 810 16.86 9.15 16.37
CA ALA A 810 15.53 9.70 16.09
C ALA A 810 14.72 10.19 17.32
N THR A 811 15.13 9.90 18.57
CA THR A 811 14.34 10.14 19.78
C THR A 811 14.56 11.48 20.50
N GLN A 812 15.58 12.29 20.16
CA GLN A 812 15.99 13.43 21.03
C GLN A 812 15.61 14.87 20.60
N ASN A 813 15.03 15.12 19.41
CA ASN A 813 14.76 16.49 18.90
C ASN A 813 13.85 17.38 19.79
N VAL A 814 13.22 16.84 20.85
CA VAL A 814 12.33 17.57 21.77
C VAL A 814 13.09 18.26 22.94
N LEU A 815 14.38 17.97 23.14
CA LEU A 815 15.23 18.62 24.16
C LEU A 815 16.48 19.29 23.57
N LEU A 816 16.29 20.08 22.51
CA LEU A 816 17.29 20.98 21.93
C LEU A 816 17.70 22.08 22.94
N ASN A 817 18.60 21.72 23.86
CA ASN A 817 19.37 22.67 24.66
C ASN A 817 20.35 23.43 23.76
N SER A 818 20.64 24.68 24.14
CA SER A 818 21.51 25.60 23.39
C SER A 818 23.00 25.25 23.51
N GLY A 819 23.41 24.06 23.06
CA GLY A 819 24.76 23.52 23.24
C GLY A 819 25.30 22.64 22.11
N MET A 820 24.52 22.30 21.09
CA MET A 820 25.05 21.68 19.87
C MET A 820 25.57 22.76 18.92
N ASN A 821 26.83 22.62 18.51
CA ASN A 821 27.47 23.52 17.56
C ASN A 821 27.06 23.12 16.13
N LYS A 822 26.71 24.10 15.29
CA LYS A 822 26.55 23.88 13.86
C LYS A 822 27.92 23.67 13.21
N ALA A 823 28.08 22.61 12.43
CA ALA A 823 29.28 22.32 11.65
C ALA A 823 29.12 22.82 10.20
N LEU A 824 30.21 23.26 9.57
CA LEU A 824 30.21 23.67 8.17
C LEU A 824 30.34 22.44 7.27
N SER A 825 29.22 21.92 6.77
CA SER A 825 29.20 20.66 6.02
C SER A 825 29.01 20.88 4.51
N PRO A 826 29.81 20.24 3.64
CA PRO A 826 29.56 20.16 2.20
C PRO A 826 28.24 19.47 1.85
N ILE A 827 27.42 20.08 0.99
CA ILE A 827 26.13 19.49 0.57
C ILE A 827 25.83 19.55 -0.93
N LEU A 828 26.53 20.38 -1.71
CA LEU A 828 26.35 20.51 -3.15
C LEU A 828 27.72 20.54 -3.83
N GLY A 829 27.99 19.56 -4.70
CA GLY A 829 29.21 19.45 -5.49
C GLY A 829 28.92 19.57 -6.99
N LEU A 830 29.72 20.36 -7.72
CA LEU A 830 29.63 20.55 -9.16
C LEU A 830 31.01 20.32 -9.83
N LEU A 831 31.05 19.47 -10.84
CA LEU A 831 32.28 18.98 -11.49
C LEU A 831 32.13 18.91 -13.02
N GLU A 832 33.22 19.21 -13.73
CA GLU A 832 33.39 18.89 -15.16
C GLU A 832 34.46 17.80 -15.29
N ILE A 833 34.20 16.73 -16.04
CA ILE A 833 35.14 15.61 -16.20
C ILE A 833 34.96 14.94 -17.57
N GLY A 834 36.05 14.85 -18.34
CA GLY A 834 35.98 14.47 -19.76
C GLY A 834 35.15 15.49 -20.54
N GLU A 835 34.20 15.01 -21.33
CA GLU A 835 33.17 15.84 -21.97
C GLU A 835 31.91 16.02 -21.09
N GLY A 836 31.84 15.34 -19.94
CA GLY A 836 30.68 15.28 -19.04
C GLY A 836 30.70 16.28 -17.89
N ARG A 837 29.56 16.35 -17.20
CA ARG A 837 29.30 17.28 -16.09
C ARG A 837 28.51 16.55 -15.01
N ILE A 838 29.02 16.58 -13.78
CA ILE A 838 28.41 15.91 -12.62
C ILE A 838 27.97 16.96 -11.61
N ALA A 839 26.74 16.80 -11.12
CA ALA A 839 26.21 17.50 -9.97
C ALA A 839 25.77 16.48 -8.91
N VAL A 840 26.17 16.68 -7.66
CA VAL A 840 25.76 15.84 -6.53
C VAL A 840 25.22 16.72 -5.39
N TYR A 841 24.09 16.31 -4.83
CA TYR A 841 23.38 16.97 -3.74
C TYR A 841 22.85 15.89 -2.80
N GLY A 842 22.91 16.10 -1.47
CA GLY A 842 22.68 15.04 -0.49
C GLY A 842 21.31 15.02 0.20
N ASP A 843 20.30 15.67 -0.37
CA ASP A 843 18.89 15.68 0.09
C ASP A 843 17.96 15.49 -1.13
N SER A 844 17.03 14.52 -1.10
CA SER A 844 15.96 14.35 -2.11
C SER A 844 14.59 14.79 -1.61
N ASN A 845 14.40 14.95 -0.30
CA ASN A 845 13.13 15.37 0.29
C ASN A 845 12.59 16.69 -0.29
N CYS A 846 13.49 17.58 -0.73
CA CYS A 846 13.12 18.82 -1.38
C CYS A 846 12.53 18.66 -2.82
N LEU A 847 12.40 17.42 -3.31
CA LEU A 847 11.74 17.04 -4.56
C LEU A 847 10.45 16.19 -4.33
N ASP A 848 10.44 15.31 -3.32
CA ASP A 848 9.28 14.49 -2.91
C ASP A 848 8.08 15.35 -2.50
N SER A 849 7.01 15.37 -3.28
CA SER A 849 5.83 16.18 -2.94
C SER A 849 4.98 15.66 -1.77
N SER A 850 5.33 14.49 -1.20
CA SER A 850 4.62 13.88 -0.07
C SER A 850 4.88 14.59 1.24
N HIS A 851 6.17 14.80 1.57
CA HIS A 851 6.62 15.32 2.86
C HIS A 851 7.53 16.55 2.75
N MET A 852 7.79 17.06 1.53
CA MET A 852 8.55 18.27 1.25
C MET A 852 8.29 19.41 2.22
N VAL A 853 9.29 19.74 3.03
CA VAL A 853 9.25 20.91 3.93
C VAL A 853 9.48 22.22 3.15
N THR A 854 10.37 22.19 2.15
CA THR A 854 10.61 23.28 1.19
C THR A 854 11.06 22.71 -0.15
N ASN A 855 10.57 23.24 -1.27
CA ASN A 855 11.00 22.77 -2.58
C ASN A 855 12.40 23.26 -2.96
N CYS A 856 13.12 22.45 -3.74
CA CYS A 856 14.39 22.79 -4.38
C CYS A 856 14.32 22.72 -5.91
N TYR A 857 13.13 22.84 -6.52
CA TYR A 857 12.96 22.78 -7.98
C TYR A 857 13.78 23.87 -8.72
N TRP A 858 14.05 25.00 -8.06
CA TRP A 858 14.98 26.03 -8.57
C TRP A 858 16.42 25.50 -8.68
N LEU A 859 16.88 24.70 -7.71
CA LEU A 859 18.23 24.12 -7.67
C LEU A 859 18.35 22.97 -8.67
N LEU A 860 17.36 22.06 -8.72
CA LEU A 860 17.28 21.02 -9.74
C LEU A 860 17.35 21.62 -11.15
N ARG A 861 16.62 22.69 -11.44
CA ARG A 861 16.72 23.39 -12.72
C ARG A 861 18.13 23.91 -12.98
N LYS A 862 18.79 24.53 -12.00
CA LYS A 862 20.16 25.06 -12.14
C LYS A 862 21.18 23.94 -12.38
N ILE A 863 20.99 22.79 -11.72
CA ILE A 863 21.74 21.56 -11.96
C ILE A 863 21.53 21.09 -13.40
N LEU A 864 20.30 20.96 -13.88
CA LEU A 864 20.00 20.50 -15.25
C LEU A 864 20.43 21.50 -16.35
N ASP A 865 20.38 22.80 -16.09
CA ASP A 865 20.93 23.84 -16.99
C ASP A 865 22.48 23.71 -17.06
N PHE A 866 23.16 23.32 -15.99
CA PHE A 866 24.59 22.96 -16.02
C PHE A 866 24.86 21.61 -16.68
N THR A 867 24.35 20.50 -16.15
CA THR A 867 24.67 19.14 -16.60
C THR A 867 24.27 18.92 -18.07
N GLY A 868 23.08 19.37 -18.46
CA GLY A 868 22.55 19.23 -19.82
C GLY A 868 23.02 20.30 -20.82
N SER A 869 23.22 21.55 -20.39
CA SER A 869 23.47 22.69 -21.31
C SER A 869 24.80 23.43 -21.10
N ASN A 870 25.61 23.05 -20.11
CA ASN A 870 26.80 23.79 -19.62
C ASN A 870 26.53 25.28 -19.31
N ILE A 871 25.32 25.60 -18.84
CA ILE A 871 24.97 26.95 -18.40
C ILE A 871 25.38 27.08 -16.93
N ARG A 872 26.54 27.70 -16.69
CA ARG A 872 27.06 27.94 -15.34
C ARG A 872 26.36 29.13 -14.69
N ASP A 873 25.76 28.91 -13.53
CA ASP A 873 25.22 29.99 -12.70
C ASP A 873 26.35 30.78 -12.00
N PRO A 874 26.35 32.14 -12.02
CA PRO A 874 27.43 32.94 -11.44
C PRO A 874 27.65 32.77 -9.93
N VAL A 875 26.65 32.32 -9.19
CA VAL A 875 26.77 32.07 -7.74
C VAL A 875 27.26 30.65 -7.50
N LEU A 876 26.68 29.67 -8.21
CA LEU A 876 27.08 28.25 -8.07
C LEU A 876 28.52 27.98 -8.51
N PHE A 877 29.02 28.72 -9.50
CA PHE A 877 30.39 28.62 -10.04
C PHE A 877 31.29 29.80 -9.63
N SER A 878 31.03 30.39 -8.46
CA SER A 878 31.90 31.44 -7.92
C SER A 878 33.27 30.88 -7.48
N GLU A 879 34.36 31.63 -7.72
CA GLU A 879 35.71 31.18 -7.34
C GLU A 879 35.86 30.96 -5.82
N SER A 880 34.98 31.52 -4.99
CA SER A 880 34.93 31.32 -3.53
C SER A 880 34.47 29.94 -3.06
N VAL A 881 33.84 29.14 -3.92
CA VAL A 881 33.41 27.75 -3.61
C VAL A 881 34.23 26.69 -4.35
N LYS A 882 35.18 27.13 -5.17
CA LYS A 882 36.07 26.31 -5.98
C LYS A 882 37.17 25.68 -5.13
N GLN A 883 37.47 24.40 -5.36
CA GLN A 883 38.38 23.64 -4.51
C GLN A 883 39.81 23.61 -5.06
N ASP A 884 40.74 24.32 -4.41
CA ASP A 884 42.18 24.24 -4.72
C ASP A 884 42.77 22.85 -4.42
N MET A 885 42.26 22.19 -3.37
CA MET A 885 42.66 20.86 -2.91
C MET A 885 41.47 19.90 -2.99
N PRO A 886 41.67 18.59 -3.23
CA PRO A 886 40.58 17.62 -3.18
C PRO A 886 40.05 17.51 -1.75
N LEU A 887 38.73 17.35 -1.62
CA LEU A 887 38.12 16.90 -0.37
C LEU A 887 38.34 15.39 -0.27
N TYR A 888 38.85 14.91 0.87
CA TYR A 888 39.27 13.53 1.03
C TYR A 888 39.03 13.00 2.46
N GLU A 889 38.38 11.85 2.52
CA GLU A 889 38.07 11.02 3.69
C GLU A 889 38.65 9.61 3.43
N ASP A 890 39.11 8.88 4.44
CA ASP A 890 39.70 7.54 4.30
C ASP A 890 38.63 6.48 3.93
N ASP A 891 39.00 5.40 3.23
CA ASP A 891 38.05 4.33 2.87
C ASP A 891 37.43 3.66 4.11
N ASN A 892 38.18 3.60 5.22
CA ASN A 892 37.71 3.01 6.48
C ASN A 892 36.67 3.89 7.21
N ASN A 893 36.49 5.14 6.79
CA ASN A 893 35.51 6.08 7.34
C ASN A 893 34.23 6.19 6.49
N LEU A 894 34.20 5.60 5.29
CA LEU A 894 33.02 5.70 4.42
C LEU A 894 31.83 4.85 4.94
N PRO A 895 30.59 5.24 4.63
CA PRO A 895 29.39 4.44 4.93
C PRO A 895 29.52 3.01 4.43
N SER A 896 29.33 2.04 5.32
CA SER A 896 29.48 0.61 5.01
C SER A 896 28.14 -0.12 5.02
N ARG A 897 27.97 -1.06 4.09
CA ARG A 897 26.77 -1.89 3.97
C ARG A 897 26.55 -2.74 5.21
N ARG A 898 25.30 -2.84 5.64
CA ARG A 898 24.90 -3.65 6.79
C ARG A 898 25.02 -5.15 6.52
N THR A 899 25.60 -5.86 7.49
CA THR A 899 25.86 -7.31 7.43
C THR A 899 24.81 -8.14 8.17
N ASP A 900 23.88 -7.49 8.88
CA ASP A 900 22.78 -8.12 9.63
C ASP A 900 21.46 -8.24 8.83
N VAL A 901 21.41 -7.69 7.61
CA VAL A 901 20.25 -7.73 6.70
C VAL A 901 20.62 -8.44 5.41
N ASN A 902 19.78 -9.38 4.95
CA ASN A 902 19.97 -10.03 3.65
C ASN A 902 19.35 -9.18 2.52
N PHE A 903 20.11 -8.21 2.03
CA PHE A 903 19.67 -7.27 0.99
C PHE A 903 19.19 -7.94 -0.32
N SER A 904 19.69 -9.14 -0.64
CA SER A 904 19.34 -9.90 -1.85
C SER A 904 17.86 -10.34 -1.96
N LEU A 905 17.10 -10.23 -0.86
CA LEU A 905 15.66 -10.45 -0.83
C LEU A 905 14.85 -9.31 -1.47
N TYR A 906 15.39 -8.08 -1.45
CA TYR A 906 14.71 -6.86 -1.88
C TYR A 906 15.24 -6.36 -3.23
N SER A 907 16.55 -6.51 -3.44
CA SER A 907 17.29 -6.09 -4.63
C SER A 907 16.88 -6.80 -5.93
N VAL A 908 16.79 -6.05 -7.04
CA VAL A 908 16.68 -6.58 -8.42
C VAL A 908 18.04 -6.77 -9.11
N VAL A 909 19.14 -6.39 -8.46
CA VAL A 909 20.52 -6.54 -8.97
C VAL A 909 21.26 -7.65 -8.22
N THR A 910 21.23 -7.64 -6.89
CA THR A 910 21.99 -8.57 -6.03
C THR A 910 21.60 -10.02 -6.28
N GLY A 911 22.53 -10.79 -6.85
CA GLY A 911 22.35 -12.21 -7.16
C GLY A 911 21.38 -12.48 -8.31
N LYS A 912 21.14 -11.50 -9.20
CA LYS A 912 20.40 -11.71 -10.47
C LYS A 912 21.37 -11.64 -11.66
N ASP A 913 20.90 -12.06 -12.83
CA ASP A 913 21.64 -11.92 -14.09
C ASP A 913 21.33 -10.56 -14.75
N LEU A 914 22.38 -9.83 -15.18
CA LEU A 914 22.26 -8.60 -15.96
C LEU A 914 21.54 -8.85 -17.30
N ILE A 915 20.47 -8.07 -17.56
CA ILE A 915 19.53 -8.32 -18.66
C ILE A 915 19.90 -7.66 -20.01
N CYS A 916 20.70 -6.60 -20.03
CA CYS A 916 21.20 -5.95 -21.26
C CYS A 916 22.74 -5.91 -21.26
N ARG A 917 23.35 -6.02 -22.45
CA ARG A 917 24.83 -5.94 -22.61
C ARG A 917 25.26 -5.03 -23.77
N SER A 918 24.35 -4.20 -24.24
CA SER A 918 24.47 -3.28 -25.37
C SER A 918 23.22 -2.39 -25.39
N ASP A 919 23.28 -1.19 -25.96
CA ASP A 919 22.22 -0.17 -25.94
C ASP A 919 20.91 -0.61 -26.62
N SER A 920 20.14 -1.44 -25.95
CA SER A 920 18.98 -2.14 -26.50
C SER A 920 17.66 -1.67 -25.89
N ARG A 921 17.21 -0.49 -26.35
CA ARG A 921 15.88 0.13 -26.11
C ARG A 921 14.67 -0.81 -26.27
N PHE A 922 14.86 -1.98 -26.89
CA PHE A 922 13.84 -2.97 -27.23
C PHE A 922 13.95 -4.32 -26.50
N GLU A 923 15.11 -4.71 -25.94
CA GLU A 923 15.29 -6.07 -25.41
C GLU A 923 14.76 -6.27 -23.98
N VAL A 924 14.55 -5.18 -23.24
CA VAL A 924 14.19 -5.22 -21.81
C VAL A 924 12.76 -5.71 -21.53
N TRP A 925 11.87 -5.68 -22.53
CA TRP A 925 10.42 -5.78 -22.35
C TRP A 925 9.91 -7.23 -22.17
N GLY A 926 10.48 -7.92 -21.17
CA GLY A 926 10.16 -9.29 -20.80
C GLY A 926 8.90 -9.44 -19.93
N THR A 927 8.14 -10.51 -20.17
CA THR A 927 6.86 -10.82 -19.52
C THR A 927 6.99 -11.27 -18.05
N LYS A 928 7.39 -10.37 -17.14
CA LYS A 928 7.57 -10.69 -15.71
C LYS A 928 6.67 -9.92 -14.73
N GLY A 929 6.04 -8.80 -15.10
CA GLY A 929 5.25 -8.00 -14.15
C GLY A 929 3.93 -8.60 -13.67
N TYR A 930 3.35 -9.52 -14.45
CA TYR A 930 2.04 -10.12 -14.15
C TYR A 930 2.15 -11.62 -13.83
N ASN A 931 3.38 -12.12 -13.71
CA ASN A 931 3.69 -13.51 -13.40
C ASN A 931 3.85 -13.77 -11.88
N LEU A 932 3.04 -13.08 -11.07
CA LEU A 932 2.58 -13.58 -9.76
C LEU A 932 1.64 -14.79 -9.89
N HIS A 933 1.39 -15.25 -11.13
CA HIS A 933 1.23 -16.68 -11.42
C HIS A 933 2.43 -17.48 -10.90
N VAL A 934 2.37 -17.84 -9.61
CA VAL A 934 3.16 -18.88 -8.96
C VAL A 934 3.34 -20.04 -9.94
N ARG A 935 4.60 -20.34 -10.31
CA ARG A 935 4.97 -21.49 -11.18
C ARG A 935 4.81 -22.84 -10.46
N GLY A 936 3.70 -23.00 -9.76
CA GLY A 936 3.22 -24.26 -9.21
C GLY A 936 2.73 -25.17 -10.34
N ARG A 937 3.01 -26.46 -10.20
CA ARG A 937 2.73 -27.48 -11.22
C ARG A 937 1.23 -27.53 -11.54
N ASN A 938 0.89 -27.47 -12.82
CA ASN A 938 -0.39 -27.90 -13.40
C ASN A 938 -1.65 -27.55 -12.56
N LYS A 939 -1.98 -26.26 -12.41
CA LYS A 939 -3.27 -25.83 -11.83
C LYS A 939 -4.45 -26.50 -12.58
N ARG A 940 -5.03 -27.55 -12.00
CA ARG A 940 -6.40 -27.96 -12.31
C ARG A 940 -7.34 -26.98 -11.62
N LEU A 941 -7.91 -26.04 -12.38
CA LEU A 941 -8.98 -25.20 -11.86
C LEU A 941 -10.22 -26.08 -11.56
N PRO A 942 -10.78 -26.05 -10.34
CA PRO A 942 -11.97 -26.83 -10.00
C PRO A 942 -13.13 -26.52 -10.96
N GLY A 943 -13.76 -27.56 -11.51
CA GLY A 943 -14.96 -27.44 -12.34
C GLY A 943 -14.75 -27.20 -13.84
N TYR A 944 -13.54 -26.86 -14.30
CA TYR A 944 -13.27 -26.60 -15.72
C TYR A 944 -12.38 -27.68 -16.36
N HIS A 945 -12.79 -28.17 -17.54
CA HIS A 945 -11.95 -29.01 -18.38
C HIS A 945 -10.88 -28.17 -19.07
N VAL A 946 -9.61 -28.56 -18.92
CA VAL A 946 -8.51 -28.01 -19.72
C VAL A 946 -8.73 -28.40 -21.19
N ILE A 947 -8.86 -27.40 -22.06
CA ILE A 947 -8.77 -27.59 -23.51
C ILE A 947 -7.27 -27.74 -23.83
N ASP A 948 -6.83 -28.98 -24.02
CA ASP A 948 -5.49 -29.26 -24.54
C ASP A 948 -5.42 -28.81 -26.00
N LEU A 949 -4.87 -27.61 -26.24
CA LEU A 949 -4.57 -27.09 -27.57
C LEU A 949 -3.36 -27.85 -28.15
N GLY A 950 -3.64 -29.10 -28.53
CA GLY A 950 -2.64 -30.07 -28.91
C GLY A 950 -1.79 -29.65 -30.12
N ARG A 951 -0.55 -30.17 -30.13
CA ARG A 951 0.47 -30.06 -31.19
C ARG A 951 -0.11 -29.93 -32.60
N GLY A 952 0.26 -28.87 -33.34
CA GLY A 952 0.00 -28.88 -34.78
C GLY A 952 0.30 -27.61 -35.59
N LEU A 953 1.55 -27.19 -35.71
CA LEU A 953 2.03 -26.51 -36.92
C LEU A 953 3.54 -26.70 -37.09
N ASN A 954 3.95 -27.27 -38.23
CA ASN A 954 5.36 -27.52 -38.55
C ASN A 954 5.93 -26.36 -39.39
N SER A 955 7.10 -25.84 -39.00
CA SER A 955 8.01 -25.12 -39.89
C SER A 955 9.34 -25.89 -39.97
N THR A 956 9.49 -26.70 -41.01
CA THR A 956 10.68 -27.57 -41.20
C THR A 956 11.77 -26.90 -42.05
N VAL A 957 13.00 -27.43 -41.90
CA VAL A 957 14.24 -27.16 -42.67
C VAL A 957 15.04 -25.94 -42.17
N GLY A 958 16.31 -26.11 -41.73
CA GLY A 958 17.01 -27.36 -41.46
C GLY A 958 18.53 -27.28 -41.19
N THR A 959 19.06 -28.35 -40.57
CA THR A 959 20.50 -28.72 -40.41
C THR A 959 21.41 -27.77 -39.59
N THR A 960 22.43 -28.23 -38.85
CA THR A 960 23.19 -29.51 -38.87
C THR A 960 23.55 -30.02 -37.45
N LYS A 961 24.11 -31.23 -37.31
CA LYS A 961 24.39 -31.92 -36.02
C LYS A 961 25.87 -31.91 -35.56
N SER A 962 26.06 -32.16 -34.26
CA SER A 962 27.30 -32.59 -33.55
C SER A 962 28.30 -31.47 -33.22
N ARG A 963 29.06 -31.52 -32.10
CA ARG A 963 29.59 -32.70 -31.36
C ARG A 963 29.57 -32.55 -29.83
N LEU A 964 29.50 -33.68 -29.13
CA LEU A 964 30.05 -33.86 -27.77
C LEU A 964 31.52 -34.33 -27.86
N PRO A 965 32.36 -33.97 -26.88
CA PRO A 965 33.45 -34.82 -26.39
C PRO A 965 33.02 -35.63 -25.15
N LYS A 966 33.72 -36.72 -24.84
CA LYS A 966 33.56 -37.52 -23.60
C LYS A 966 34.93 -37.74 -22.94
N PHE A 967 34.92 -37.78 -21.59
CA PHE A 967 35.76 -38.57 -20.68
C PHE A 967 37.22 -38.90 -21.02
N THR A 968 38.10 -38.64 -20.04
CA THR A 968 38.99 -39.69 -19.47
C THR A 968 39.31 -39.39 -18.00
N GLU A 969 39.89 -40.38 -17.30
CA GLU A 969 40.11 -40.43 -15.84
C GLU A 969 41.47 -41.14 -15.56
N LYS A 970 42.03 -41.01 -14.33
CA LYS A 970 43.20 -41.74 -13.76
C LYS A 970 44.61 -41.27 -14.22
N ASN A 971 45.70 -41.37 -13.44
CA ASN A 971 45.88 -41.88 -12.05
C ASN A 971 47.16 -41.38 -11.32
N LYS A 972 47.07 -41.28 -9.99
CA LYS A 972 48.06 -41.57 -8.90
C LYS A 972 49.53 -41.07 -8.89
N GLY A 973 49.93 -40.57 -7.70
CA GLY A 973 51.23 -40.82 -7.03
C GLY A 973 51.88 -39.59 -6.37
N ASP A 974 52.46 -39.62 -5.16
CA ASP A 974 52.34 -40.60 -4.05
C ASP A 974 52.87 -40.05 -2.69
N SER A 975 52.49 -40.70 -1.58
CA SER A 975 53.12 -40.69 -0.22
C SER A 975 52.98 -39.49 0.76
N LEU A 976 53.10 -39.83 2.07
CA LEU A 976 53.39 -38.99 3.26
C LEU A 976 52.42 -37.83 3.62
N GLY A 977 51.72 -37.79 4.76
CA GLY A 977 51.43 -38.83 5.76
C GLY A 977 51.95 -38.57 7.19
N ASN A 978 51.09 -38.11 8.10
CA ASN A 978 51.20 -38.45 9.53
C ASN A 978 49.87 -38.29 10.29
N ARG A 979 49.70 -39.02 11.41
CA ARG A 979 48.60 -38.90 12.40
C ARG A 979 49.20 -38.51 13.75
N TYR A 980 48.42 -37.89 14.65
CA TYR A 980 47.99 -38.48 15.94
C TYR A 980 47.36 -37.45 16.90
N LEU A 981 46.59 -37.99 17.87
CA LEU A 981 45.94 -37.32 19.03
C LEU A 981 44.77 -36.38 18.67
N GLY A 982 43.68 -36.29 19.45
CA GLY A 982 43.34 -37.04 20.68
C GLY A 982 41.82 -37.05 20.95
N LEU A 983 41.35 -37.87 21.90
CA LEU A 983 39.93 -38.07 22.21
C LEU A 983 39.55 -37.57 23.63
N LEU A 984 38.30 -37.13 23.74
CA LEU A 984 37.40 -37.19 24.92
C LEU A 984 37.63 -36.23 26.11
N TYR A 985 36.53 -36.14 26.88
CA TYR A 985 36.21 -35.30 28.05
C TYR A 985 35.94 -33.82 27.73
N ARG A 986 34.80 -33.16 28.06
CA ARG A 986 33.57 -33.39 28.88
C ARG A 986 33.50 -32.46 30.10
N ASP A 987 32.30 -31.87 30.30
CA ASP A 987 31.70 -31.21 31.47
C ASP A 987 32.63 -30.77 32.63
N GLU A 988 32.63 -29.48 32.98
CA GLU A 988 31.76 -29.02 34.09
C GLU A 988 31.59 -27.48 34.13
N MET A 989 30.89 -27.00 35.17
CA MET A 989 30.39 -25.63 35.33
C MET A 989 31.42 -24.66 35.93
N ASP A 990 31.17 -23.35 35.78
CA ASP A 990 31.65 -22.36 36.74
C ASP A 990 30.54 -21.35 37.10
N VAL A 991 30.60 -20.75 38.29
CA VAL A 991 29.46 -20.06 38.94
C VAL A 991 29.67 -18.54 39.00
N PRO A 992 28.64 -17.69 38.76
CA PRO A 992 28.80 -16.24 38.86
C PRO A 992 29.11 -15.75 40.28
N GLU A 993 30.21 -15.00 40.43
CA GLU A 993 30.61 -14.39 41.71
C GLU A 993 29.77 -13.15 42.04
N LEU A 994 29.32 -13.02 43.29
CA LEU A 994 28.48 -11.89 43.73
C LEU A 994 29.31 -10.62 43.99
N VAL A 995 29.25 -9.65 43.06
CA VAL A 995 29.84 -8.32 43.26
C VAL A 995 28.81 -7.34 43.85
N ALA A 996 29.05 -6.85 45.06
CA ALA A 996 28.11 -6.01 45.81
C ALA A 996 28.24 -4.50 45.48
N SER A 997 27.43 -3.99 44.54
CA SER A 997 27.41 -2.56 44.16
C SER A 997 26.02 -1.89 44.11
N HIS A 998 24.92 -2.66 44.11
CA HIS A 998 23.56 -2.19 43.76
C HIS A 998 22.83 -1.30 44.79
N TRP A 999 23.46 -0.87 45.88
CA TRP A 999 22.82 -0.02 46.90
C TRP A 999 23.29 1.45 46.92
N LEU A 1000 24.35 1.80 46.18
CA LEU A 1000 24.87 3.17 46.15
C LEU A 1000 24.01 4.13 45.29
N VAL A 1001 23.60 3.71 44.09
CA VAL A 1001 22.87 4.58 43.15
C VAL A 1001 21.50 5.03 43.70
N PRO A 1002 20.64 4.16 44.27
CA PRO A 1002 19.34 4.60 44.82
C PRO A 1002 19.50 5.58 45.99
N ALA A 1003 20.51 5.39 46.83
CA ALA A 1003 20.79 6.27 47.97
C ALA A 1003 21.23 7.67 47.51
N VAL A 1004 22.10 7.78 46.51
CA VAL A 1004 22.53 9.06 45.92
C VAL A 1004 21.35 9.79 45.28
N VAL A 1005 20.49 9.10 44.52
CA VAL A 1005 19.29 9.69 43.90
C VAL A 1005 18.31 10.21 44.97
N ALA A 1006 18.07 9.45 46.05
CA ALA A 1006 17.21 9.88 47.15
C ALA A 1006 17.74 11.13 47.88
N ILE A 1007 19.04 11.18 48.15
CA ILE A 1007 19.70 12.34 48.79
C ILE A 1007 19.66 13.57 47.87
N ALA A 1008 19.94 13.41 46.58
CA ALA A 1008 19.85 14.48 45.59
C ALA A 1008 18.43 15.05 45.49
N GLY A 1009 17.41 14.19 45.41
CA GLY A 1009 16.00 14.59 45.40
C GLY A 1009 15.58 15.37 46.66
N PHE A 1010 16.03 14.93 47.84
CA PHE A 1010 15.73 15.61 49.11
C PHE A 1010 16.40 16.99 49.19
N LEU A 1011 17.65 17.13 48.73
CA LEU A 1011 18.34 18.42 48.62
C LEU A 1011 17.66 19.36 47.62
N LEU A 1012 17.17 18.84 46.49
CA LEU A 1012 16.43 19.61 45.50
C LEU A 1012 15.10 20.14 46.08
N PHE A 1013 14.37 19.29 46.82
CA PHE A 1013 13.13 19.67 47.50
C PHE A 1013 13.38 20.75 48.57
N LEU A 1014 14.45 20.63 49.37
CA LEU A 1014 14.86 21.64 50.35
C LEU A 1014 15.22 22.98 49.69
N SER A 1015 15.87 22.98 48.51
CA SER A 1015 16.19 24.21 47.79
C SER A 1015 14.92 24.91 47.28
N ILE A 1016 14.00 24.17 46.65
CA ILE A 1016 12.70 24.67 46.17
C ILE A 1016 11.85 25.20 47.33
N TRP A 1017 11.85 24.52 48.49
CA TRP A 1017 11.13 24.98 49.68
C TRP A 1017 11.71 26.28 50.26
N ARG A 1018 13.05 26.40 50.34
CA ARG A 1018 13.73 27.66 50.72
C ARG A 1018 13.43 28.80 49.73
N ILE A 1019 13.36 28.53 48.43
CA ILE A 1019 12.96 29.52 47.40
C ILE A 1019 11.51 29.96 47.59
N ARG A 1020 10.57 29.02 47.84
CA ARG A 1020 9.17 29.34 48.17
C ARG A 1020 9.03 30.18 49.45
N GLN A 1021 9.82 29.90 50.50
CA GLN A 1021 9.85 30.76 51.71
C GLN A 1021 10.41 32.16 51.42
N ARG A 1022 11.51 32.28 50.66
CA ARG A 1022 12.06 33.59 50.25
C ARG A 1022 11.05 34.40 49.41
N ARG A 1023 10.31 33.77 48.48
CA ARG A 1023 9.23 34.43 47.73
C ARG A 1023 8.05 34.84 48.63
N ARG A 1024 7.68 34.06 49.65
CA ARG A 1024 6.64 34.48 50.64
C ARG A 1024 7.09 35.66 51.51
N ARG A 1025 8.35 35.74 51.93
CA ARG A 1025 8.86 36.91 52.69
C ARG A 1025 8.94 38.21 51.85
N ARG A 1026 9.18 38.12 50.54
CA ARG A 1026 9.18 39.29 49.62
C ARG A 1026 7.78 39.85 49.28
N ARG A 1027 6.67 39.21 49.66
CA ARG A 1027 5.29 39.71 49.45
C ARG A 1027 4.70 40.48 50.66
N ARG A 1028 5.53 40.96 51.59
CA ARG A 1028 5.09 41.70 52.80
C ARG A 1028 5.79 43.04 53.03
N SER A 1029 6.50 43.55 52.03
CA SER A 1029 7.05 44.92 51.98
C SER A 1029 7.00 45.40 50.52
N GLY A 1030 6.62 46.66 50.30
CA GLY A 1030 6.40 47.23 48.95
C GLY A 1030 4.95 47.62 48.65
N SER A 1031 4.37 48.52 49.44
CA SER A 1031 3.22 49.34 49.02
C SER A 1031 3.71 50.77 48.85
N GLY A 1032 3.52 51.37 47.67
CA GLY A 1032 3.88 52.78 47.47
C GLY A 1032 4.06 53.25 46.02
N ARG A 1033 3.05 53.99 45.53
CA ARG A 1033 3.12 55.19 44.68
C ARG A 1033 3.56 55.12 43.20
N LEU A 1034 2.73 55.79 42.39
CA LEU A 1034 2.99 56.55 41.14
C LEU A 1034 3.44 55.72 39.91
N ALA A 1035 2.85 55.78 38.71
CA ALA A 1035 2.07 56.76 37.92
C ALA A 1035 2.89 57.59 36.91
N ASN A 1036 2.33 57.71 35.71
CA ASN A 1036 2.77 58.47 34.53
C ASN A 1036 4.12 58.07 33.90
N LEU A 1037 4.06 57.21 32.89
CA LEU A 1037 4.20 57.61 31.47
C LEU A 1037 3.58 56.56 30.54
#